data_AF-A0AAD8YXC6-F1
#
_entry.id   AF-A0AAD8YXC6-F1
#
_cell.length_a   1.000
_cell.length_b   1.000
_cell.length_c   1.000
_cell.angle_alpha   90.00
_cell.angle_beta   90.00
_cell.angle_gamma   90.00
#
_symmetry.space_group_name_H-M   'P 1'
#
loop_
_entity.id
_entity.type
_entity.pdbx_description
1 polymer ?
#
loop_
_entity_poly.entity_id
_entity_poly.type
_entity_poly.pdbx_seq_one_letter_code
_entity_poly.pdbx_strand_id
1 'polypeptide(L)'
;MDDVAPCQHFVVQKLNQVEPSAEEALQRIITTLANKNEELHNFIETLNHLLAGVQVNSSRVVSDLEEEFDTLFSILEEAKESMTNTIKQEQARKSHELQNQMLQSTNALESSEELLEFATHALDIKDQEAFTKAAKQIKDRVTMAPAFRLTMKPKATDTMSHLMVDFSQERQLLQGLRFLPVPRAPEFEVQDCLVVDNAVTVVWRMPAEDSKIDHYILEYRKANHEGLPRVQDERCWEIVDNIKTTEYTLTGLKFDSKFMNFRVRACNKAAAGDYSDPVTLETKAFNFGFDPSSSHLNLKVEENSVEWDPQGGKGLDSKVKGKENKGSAHLTNLKNMTRSGTPSPKRGSTPRSPAPRGGRDRFTGESYTVLGDTSIDSGQHYWEVEALKDCKSYSMGVAYRNMGKFDQLGKTNSTWCIHVNNWLQSSFAAKHNNKAKSLEVAVPERIGVYCDLDGGLLSFYNADSKQLLHMFKTKFSQPVVPAFMTGGPMPRLNRTVVLALLIATSSIFLLFQLYYYRQYVSKWADSLQHGPLALSSKGYLAGKEAQWHLVKRFLGLARKFSLPVFLVDTVTLSLLTQEAELLKDSQLKEPQCTFLCTHRHFITFGLLGNVWKYDHGPKGAQDSFTKRAGTSICESILVYAFMGEYCHRYRYAGTTSQAALQDAAEERGLELLELRGKDPRLVGMDDLTGSEIPLHLLIRSDGHLLVHVVVLYERSGNYLWHGPLRLTPGIDHNFAPFRKLDFGRYAGAYDRPELILTTLDGLDVRLPKNFSHFLTEHSSSRFLECRYREAAAFYQLYPDDPSPEAMDFRMKAKSLLHLAARVLTELQVPFWLSSGTCLGWFRQCNIIPYSKDVDLGIWIKDYRHDLTQAFQRAGLPLKHKFGKIEDSLELSFQGLDVKLDIFFFYEDGDIVWNGGTQAKSGKKFKQVFYYAVISCMYVFPRFSLCWTELVDLRLRVPCETLDYVVANYGTEWNVPVKTWDWKSSPPNVQENGVWPIRERDDVIQVY
;
A
#
# COMPACT_ATOMS: atom_id res chain seq x y z
N MET A 1 -16.35 -57.39 56.03
CA MET A 1 -15.87 -58.52 55.21
C MET A 1 -14.83 -57.98 54.22
N ASP A 2 -13.69 -57.50 54.70
CA ASP A 2 -12.66 -58.20 55.50
C ASP A 2 -11.85 -59.17 54.62
N ASP A 3 -10.82 -58.60 53.97
CA ASP A 3 -9.41 -58.89 54.27
C ASP A 3 -8.73 -60.16 53.69
N VAL A 4 -7.40 -60.16 53.83
CA VAL A 4 -6.40 -61.22 53.63
C VAL A 4 -6.01 -61.56 52.18
N ALA A 5 -4.90 -60.95 51.76
CA ALA A 5 -3.97 -61.57 50.80
C ALA A 5 -2.92 -62.42 51.55
N PRO A 6 -2.30 -63.41 50.86
CA PRO A 6 -0.86 -63.57 51.05
C PRO A 6 -0.09 -63.81 49.73
N CYS A 7 1.20 -63.48 49.77
CA CYS A 7 2.21 -63.94 48.79
C CYS A 7 2.55 -65.44 49.08
N GLN A 8 3.44 -66.18 48.41
CA GLN A 8 4.64 -65.81 47.64
C GLN A 8 5.24 -67.08 46.97
N HIS A 9 5.80 -66.99 45.74
CA HIS A 9 7.03 -67.67 45.21
C HIS A 9 6.96 -68.10 43.72
N PHE A 10 7.96 -67.63 42.93
CA PHE A 10 8.68 -68.23 41.78
C PHE A 10 7.92 -69.11 40.73
N VAL A 11 8.15 -68.96 39.42
CA VAL A 11 9.46 -69.05 38.74
C VAL A 11 9.67 -67.97 37.68
N VAL A 12 10.89 -67.43 37.58
CA VAL A 12 11.34 -66.62 36.44
C VAL A 12 11.98 -67.53 35.38
N GLN A 13 11.26 -67.81 34.28
CA GLN A 13 11.88 -68.35 33.06
C GLN A 13 12.34 -67.20 32.15
N LYS A 14 13.62 -67.20 31.78
CA LYS A 14 14.14 -66.30 30.74
C LYS A 14 13.67 -66.77 29.36
N LEU A 15 12.75 -66.03 28.74
CA LEU A 15 12.49 -66.10 27.31
C LEU A 15 13.19 -64.94 26.59
N ASN A 16 14.53 -64.93 26.64
CA ASN A 16 15.36 -64.10 25.77
C ASN A 16 15.39 -64.70 24.36
N GLN A 17 14.27 -64.59 23.64
CA GLN A 17 14.17 -64.90 22.19
C GLN A 17 12.94 -64.20 21.58
N VAL A 18 12.98 -62.87 21.55
CA VAL A 18 12.24 -62.11 20.52
C VAL A 18 13.06 -62.25 19.24
N GLU A 19 12.41 -62.55 18.11
CA GLU A 19 13.10 -62.66 16.82
C GLU A 19 13.63 -61.28 16.37
N PRO A 20 14.89 -61.17 15.90
CA PRO A 20 15.40 -59.92 15.32
C PRO A 20 14.53 -59.37 14.18
N SER A 21 13.82 -60.27 13.46
CA SER A 21 12.86 -59.92 12.42
C SER A 21 11.71 -59.03 12.91
N ALA A 22 11.25 -59.20 14.14
CA ALA A 22 10.15 -58.41 14.69
C ALA A 22 10.60 -57.00 15.08
N GLU A 23 11.80 -56.88 15.67
CA GLU A 23 12.40 -55.61 16.05
C GLU A 23 12.78 -54.78 14.81
N GLU A 24 13.40 -55.40 13.79
CA GLU A 24 13.66 -54.73 12.51
C GLU A 24 12.39 -54.28 11.78
N ALA A 25 11.33 -55.10 11.79
CA ALA A 25 10.05 -54.74 11.16
C ALA A 25 9.40 -53.54 11.87
N LEU A 26 9.39 -53.54 13.20
CA LEU A 26 8.88 -52.41 14.00
C LEU A 26 9.71 -51.14 13.77
N GLN A 27 11.04 -51.25 13.70
CA GLN A 27 11.93 -50.12 13.42
C GLN A 27 11.62 -49.48 12.06
N ARG A 28 11.41 -50.28 11.01
CA ARG A 28 11.04 -49.78 9.66
C ARG A 28 9.66 -49.12 9.65
N ILE A 29 8.69 -49.64 10.41
CA ILE A 29 7.36 -49.03 10.58
C ILE A 29 7.49 -47.67 11.27
N ILE A 30 8.30 -47.58 12.33
CA ILE A 30 8.57 -46.32 13.06
C ILE A 30 9.23 -45.29 12.13
N THR A 31 10.26 -45.65 11.35
CA THR A 31 10.87 -44.73 10.38
C THR A 31 9.88 -44.26 9.31
N THR A 32 9.03 -45.16 8.82
CA THR A 32 8.01 -44.80 7.80
C THR A 32 6.97 -43.82 8.37
N LEU A 33 6.54 -44.02 9.62
CA LEU A 33 5.66 -43.10 10.34
C LEU A 33 6.34 -41.76 10.66
N ALA A 34 7.62 -41.75 11.03
CA ALA A 34 8.38 -40.52 11.29
C ALA A 34 8.46 -39.66 10.03
N ASN A 35 8.91 -40.23 8.91
CA ASN A 35 8.98 -39.54 7.62
C ASN A 35 7.59 -39.02 7.18
N LYS A 36 6.53 -39.80 7.39
CA LYS A 36 5.18 -39.38 6.98
C LYS A 36 4.58 -38.31 7.89
N ASN A 37 4.95 -38.28 9.18
CA ASN A 37 4.64 -37.18 10.08
C ASN A 37 5.37 -35.90 9.67
N GLU A 38 6.64 -35.98 9.24
CA GLU A 38 7.40 -34.84 8.72
C GLU A 38 6.78 -34.27 7.44
N GLU A 39 6.42 -35.12 6.47
CA GLU A 39 5.65 -34.70 5.29
C GLU A 39 4.32 -34.00 5.66
N LEU A 40 3.60 -34.52 6.67
CA LEU A 40 2.36 -33.91 7.16
C LEU A 40 2.61 -32.56 7.85
N HIS A 41 3.70 -32.38 8.59
CA HIS A 41 4.05 -31.09 9.20
C HIS A 41 4.37 -30.06 8.12
N ASN A 42 5.22 -30.41 7.15
CA ASN A 42 5.58 -29.53 6.02
C ASN A 42 4.34 -29.16 5.18
N PHE A 43 3.39 -30.08 5.02
CA PHE A 43 2.11 -29.82 4.34
C PHE A 43 1.19 -28.89 5.17
N ILE A 44 1.13 -29.07 6.50
CA ILE A 44 0.39 -28.17 7.41
C ILE A 44 0.99 -26.77 7.41
N GLU A 45 2.32 -26.62 7.41
CA GLU A 45 2.97 -25.31 7.26
C GLU A 45 2.63 -24.67 5.91
N THR A 46 2.65 -25.44 4.82
CA THR A 46 2.24 -24.96 3.49
C THR A 46 0.78 -24.48 3.48
N LEU A 47 -0.13 -25.23 4.10
CA LEU A 47 -1.54 -24.84 4.23
C LEU A 47 -1.73 -23.59 5.09
N ASN A 48 -1.01 -23.46 6.20
CA ASN A 48 -1.02 -22.26 7.04
C ASN A 48 -0.50 -21.03 6.26
N HIS A 49 0.55 -21.19 5.46
CA HIS A 49 1.12 -20.11 4.67
C HIS A 49 0.18 -19.66 3.54
N LEU A 50 -0.53 -20.61 2.90
CA LEU A 50 -1.60 -20.33 1.94
C LEU A 50 -2.80 -19.65 2.61
N LEU A 51 -3.22 -20.09 3.79
CA LEU A 51 -4.33 -19.49 4.55
C LEU A 51 -4.04 -18.03 4.92
N ALA A 52 -2.82 -17.75 5.42
CA ALA A 52 -2.37 -16.38 5.69
C ALA A 52 -2.33 -15.53 4.40
N GLY A 53 -1.86 -16.11 3.28
CA GLY A 53 -1.90 -15.45 1.98
C GLY A 53 -3.32 -15.10 1.52
N VAL A 54 -4.29 -16.00 1.71
CA VAL A 54 -5.71 -15.76 1.42
C VAL A 54 -6.28 -14.66 2.31
N GLN A 55 -5.94 -14.61 3.60
CA GLN A 55 -6.39 -13.55 4.52
C GLN A 55 -5.83 -12.16 4.16
N VAL A 56 -4.56 -12.07 3.76
CA VAL A 56 -3.95 -10.81 3.28
C VAL A 56 -4.53 -10.38 1.94
N ASN A 57 -4.75 -11.32 1.02
CA ASN A 57 -5.33 -11.00 -0.29
C ASN A 57 -6.81 -10.61 -0.19
N SER A 58 -7.61 -11.25 0.65
CA SER A 58 -9.03 -10.92 0.81
C SER A 58 -9.23 -9.56 1.48
N SER A 59 -8.48 -9.26 2.55
CA SER A 59 -8.51 -7.94 3.21
C SER A 59 -8.07 -6.82 2.26
N ARG A 60 -7.08 -7.07 1.39
CA ARG A 60 -6.73 -6.14 0.30
C ARG A 60 -7.88 -5.94 -0.69
N VAL A 61 -8.47 -7.01 -1.21
CA VAL A 61 -9.59 -6.91 -2.19
C VAL A 61 -10.81 -6.20 -1.60
N VAL A 62 -11.06 -6.32 -0.29
CA VAL A 62 -12.07 -5.52 0.42
C VAL A 62 -11.69 -4.04 0.44
N SER A 63 -10.43 -3.70 0.79
CA SER A 63 -9.96 -2.30 0.77
C SER A 63 -10.00 -1.68 -0.64
N ASP A 64 -9.64 -2.43 -1.67
CA ASP A 64 -9.68 -1.98 -3.07
C ASP A 64 -11.14 -1.75 -3.52
N LEU A 65 -12.09 -2.56 -3.03
CA LEU A 65 -13.54 -2.38 -3.26
C LEU A 65 -14.12 -1.17 -2.51
N GLU A 66 -13.67 -0.92 -1.27
CA GLU A 66 -14.05 0.26 -0.49
C GLU A 66 -13.62 1.56 -1.18
N GLU A 67 -12.42 1.66 -1.75
CA GLU A 67 -11.96 2.88 -2.44
C GLU A 67 -12.74 3.19 -3.73
N GLU A 68 -13.15 2.18 -4.50
CA GLU A 68 -14.03 2.36 -5.66
C GLU A 68 -15.44 2.85 -5.24
N PHE A 69 -15.99 2.34 -4.13
CA PHE A 69 -17.27 2.84 -3.59
C PHE A 69 -17.16 4.26 -3.00
N ASP A 70 -16.11 4.57 -2.22
CA ASP A 70 -15.85 5.93 -1.71
C ASP A 70 -15.72 6.95 -2.87
N THR A 71 -15.09 6.54 -3.97
CA THR A 71 -14.97 7.37 -5.18
C THR A 71 -16.32 7.61 -5.86
N LEU A 72 -17.17 6.58 -5.96
CA LEU A 72 -18.54 6.70 -6.46
C LEU A 72 -19.42 7.58 -5.56
N PHE A 73 -19.26 7.49 -4.24
CA PHE A 73 -19.97 8.36 -3.29
C PHE A 73 -19.55 9.83 -3.40
N SER A 74 -18.27 10.14 -3.63
CA SER A 74 -17.80 11.52 -3.86
C SER A 74 -18.55 12.18 -5.02
N ILE A 75 -18.62 11.49 -6.16
CA ILE A 75 -19.29 11.98 -7.39
C ILE A 75 -20.78 12.23 -7.14
N LEU A 76 -21.45 11.36 -6.36
CA LEU A 76 -22.87 11.51 -6.01
C LEU A 76 -23.13 12.68 -5.04
N GLU A 77 -22.25 12.93 -4.07
CA GLU A 77 -22.34 14.10 -3.17
C GLU A 77 -22.01 15.41 -3.91
N GLU A 78 -21.03 15.43 -4.81
CA GLU A 78 -20.70 16.60 -5.65
C GLU A 78 -21.90 16.98 -6.56
N ALA A 79 -22.54 16.00 -7.19
CA ALA A 79 -23.75 16.22 -7.98
C ALA A 79 -24.90 16.78 -7.12
N LYS A 80 -25.15 16.16 -5.96
CA LYS A 80 -26.16 16.59 -4.97
C LYS A 80 -25.90 18.03 -4.46
N GLU A 81 -24.66 18.41 -4.18
CA GLU A 81 -24.34 19.79 -3.79
C GLU A 81 -24.61 20.77 -4.93
N SER A 82 -24.13 20.48 -6.15
CA SER A 82 -24.35 21.32 -7.34
C SER A 82 -25.84 21.59 -7.59
N MET A 83 -26.67 20.56 -7.53
CA MET A 83 -28.12 20.65 -7.70
C MET A 83 -28.78 21.41 -6.54
N THR A 84 -28.35 21.15 -5.31
CA THR A 84 -28.82 21.88 -4.11
C THR A 84 -28.50 23.37 -4.19
N ASN A 85 -27.31 23.73 -4.68
CA ASN A 85 -26.89 25.12 -4.84
C ASN A 85 -27.65 25.82 -5.97
N THR A 86 -28.00 25.10 -7.04
CA THR A 86 -28.92 25.60 -8.09
C THR A 86 -30.31 25.94 -7.53
N ILE A 87 -30.88 25.07 -6.69
CA ILE A 87 -32.18 25.32 -6.02
C ILE A 87 -32.10 26.55 -5.09
N LYS A 88 -31.04 26.67 -4.28
CA LYS A 88 -30.82 27.85 -3.41
C LYS A 88 -30.72 29.15 -4.21
N GLN A 89 -30.03 29.15 -5.35
CA GLN A 89 -29.88 30.33 -6.21
C GLN A 89 -31.23 30.78 -6.80
N GLU A 90 -32.03 29.85 -7.33
CA GLU A 90 -33.36 30.17 -7.87
C GLU A 90 -34.33 30.62 -6.76
N GLN A 91 -34.26 30.01 -5.56
CA GLN A 91 -34.99 30.49 -4.37
C GLN A 91 -34.62 31.94 -4.04
N ALA A 92 -33.32 32.24 -3.89
CA ALA A 92 -32.84 33.59 -3.56
C ALA A 92 -33.25 34.61 -4.62
N ARG A 93 -33.13 34.26 -5.91
CA ARG A 93 -33.54 35.12 -7.03
C ARG A 93 -35.04 35.45 -7.00
N LYS A 94 -35.89 34.43 -6.79
CA LYS A 94 -37.34 34.61 -6.67
C LYS A 94 -37.74 35.43 -5.44
N SER A 95 -37.16 35.13 -4.27
CA SER A 95 -37.39 35.89 -3.04
C SER A 95 -36.97 37.36 -3.18
N HIS A 96 -35.83 37.64 -3.80
CA HIS A 96 -35.35 39.01 -3.99
C HIS A 96 -36.27 39.84 -4.91
N GLU A 97 -36.74 39.29 -6.04
CA GLU A 97 -37.64 40.01 -6.93
C GLU A 97 -39.00 40.31 -6.26
N LEU A 98 -39.53 39.38 -5.46
CA LEU A 98 -40.75 39.58 -4.69
C LEU A 98 -40.55 40.61 -3.56
N GLN A 99 -39.45 40.56 -2.83
CA GLN A 99 -39.11 41.55 -1.81
C GLN A 99 -38.96 42.97 -2.40
N ASN A 100 -38.30 43.09 -3.56
CA ASN A 100 -38.19 44.36 -4.28
C ASN A 100 -39.57 44.88 -4.75
N GLN A 101 -40.45 43.99 -5.24
CA GLN A 101 -41.81 44.37 -5.62
C GLN A 101 -42.66 44.79 -4.40
N MET A 102 -42.52 44.11 -3.26
CA MET A 102 -43.17 44.50 -2.00
C MET A 102 -42.72 45.89 -1.56
N LEU A 103 -41.41 46.15 -1.49
CA LEU A 103 -40.86 47.46 -1.11
C LEU A 103 -41.35 48.58 -2.04
N GLN A 104 -41.35 48.34 -3.36
CA GLN A 104 -41.89 49.30 -4.33
C GLN A 104 -43.39 49.56 -4.13
N SER A 105 -44.15 48.55 -3.71
CA SER A 105 -45.59 48.67 -3.45
C SER A 105 -45.88 49.42 -2.15
N THR A 106 -45.13 49.14 -1.08
CA THR A 106 -45.25 49.85 0.21
C THR A 106 -44.96 51.33 0.06
N ASN A 107 -43.83 51.70 -0.56
CA ASN A 107 -43.45 53.11 -0.73
C ASN A 107 -44.46 53.88 -1.63
N ALA A 108 -45.09 53.19 -2.58
CA ALA A 108 -46.12 53.78 -3.44
C ALA A 108 -47.48 53.91 -2.73
N LEU A 109 -47.79 53.02 -1.78
CA LEU A 109 -48.97 53.10 -0.92
C LEU A 109 -48.83 54.28 0.05
N GLU A 110 -47.72 54.36 0.79
CA GLU A 110 -47.39 55.46 1.73
C GLU A 110 -47.45 56.83 1.04
N SER A 111 -46.81 56.97 -0.13
CA SER A 111 -46.88 58.19 -0.97
C SER A 111 -48.28 58.50 -1.51
N SER A 112 -49.21 57.54 -1.51
CA SER A 112 -50.60 57.74 -1.90
C SER A 112 -51.49 58.09 -0.70
N GLU A 113 -51.17 57.55 0.48
CA GLU A 113 -51.84 57.88 1.75
C GLU A 113 -51.53 59.33 2.17
N GLU A 114 -50.26 59.78 2.11
CA GLU A 114 -49.90 61.20 2.27
C GLU A 114 -50.72 62.12 1.35
N LEU A 115 -50.93 61.68 0.11
CA LEU A 115 -51.60 62.48 -0.91
C LEU A 115 -53.12 62.51 -0.69
N LEU A 116 -53.69 61.43 -0.15
CA LEU A 116 -55.08 61.34 0.26
C LEU A 116 -55.36 62.23 1.49
N GLU A 117 -54.46 62.24 2.47
CA GLU A 117 -54.53 63.10 3.65
C GLU A 117 -54.43 64.59 3.26
N PHE A 118 -53.44 64.96 2.44
CA PHE A 118 -53.33 66.32 1.90
C PHE A 118 -54.56 66.74 1.09
N ALA A 119 -55.13 65.85 0.28
CA ALA A 119 -56.35 66.11 -0.47
C ALA A 119 -57.58 66.25 0.43
N THR A 120 -57.63 65.52 1.55
CA THR A 120 -58.72 65.59 2.54
C THR A 120 -58.66 66.93 3.29
N HIS A 121 -57.49 67.32 3.81
CA HIS A 121 -57.30 68.62 4.47
C HIS A 121 -57.55 69.83 3.53
N ALA A 122 -57.33 69.67 2.22
CA ALA A 122 -57.63 70.74 1.27
C ALA A 122 -59.14 71.05 1.17
N LEU A 123 -60.03 70.12 1.53
CA LEU A 123 -61.48 70.34 1.52
C LEU A 123 -61.96 71.29 2.62
N ASP A 124 -61.20 71.44 3.71
CA ASP A 124 -61.51 72.36 4.82
C ASP A 124 -61.07 73.81 4.57
N ILE A 125 -60.37 74.08 3.46
CA ILE A 125 -59.84 75.42 3.13
C ILE A 125 -60.99 76.35 2.69
N LYS A 126 -61.30 77.33 3.54
CA LYS A 126 -62.38 78.30 3.32
C LYS A 126 -62.00 79.50 2.45
N ASP A 127 -60.72 79.66 2.13
CA ASP A 127 -60.25 80.71 1.21
C ASP A 127 -60.18 80.18 -0.24
N GLN A 128 -60.79 80.92 -1.16
CA GLN A 128 -60.96 80.48 -2.54
C GLN A 128 -59.64 80.43 -3.33
N GLU A 129 -58.70 81.33 -3.05
CA GLU A 129 -57.41 81.39 -3.77
C GLU A 129 -56.47 80.29 -3.27
N ALA A 130 -56.37 80.11 -1.95
CA ALA A 130 -55.64 79.01 -1.32
C ALA A 130 -56.21 77.63 -1.73
N PHE A 131 -57.53 77.46 -1.74
CA PHE A 131 -58.18 76.23 -2.20
C PHE A 131 -57.82 75.92 -3.66
N THR A 132 -57.93 76.91 -4.55
CA THR A 132 -57.60 76.74 -5.98
C THR A 132 -56.13 76.37 -6.20
N LYS A 133 -55.23 76.92 -5.37
CA LYS A 133 -53.80 76.59 -5.37
C LYS A 133 -53.53 75.16 -4.87
N ALA A 134 -54.18 74.73 -3.78
CA ALA A 134 -54.08 73.37 -3.25
C ALA A 134 -54.64 72.33 -4.23
N ALA A 135 -55.83 72.57 -4.80
CA ALA A 135 -56.46 71.71 -5.80
C ALA A 135 -55.57 71.50 -7.04
N LYS A 136 -54.84 72.54 -7.48
CA LYS A 136 -53.84 72.41 -8.54
C LYS A 136 -52.67 71.51 -8.14
N GLN A 137 -52.09 71.71 -6.94
CA GLN A 137 -51.01 70.84 -6.45
C GLN A 137 -51.44 69.37 -6.30
N ILE A 138 -52.67 69.12 -5.85
CA ILE A 138 -53.23 67.76 -5.77
C ILE A 138 -53.33 67.15 -7.17
N LYS A 139 -53.92 67.85 -8.14
CA LYS A 139 -54.01 67.39 -9.53
C LYS A 139 -52.64 67.03 -10.12
N ASP A 140 -51.66 67.93 -9.95
CA ASP A 140 -50.33 67.77 -10.52
C ASP A 140 -49.57 66.60 -9.84
N ARG A 141 -49.74 66.38 -8.53
CA ARG A 141 -49.18 65.22 -7.81
C ARG A 141 -49.91 63.90 -8.15
N VAL A 142 -51.23 63.89 -8.23
CA VAL A 142 -52.05 62.69 -8.56
C VAL A 142 -51.67 62.12 -9.93
N THR A 143 -51.52 62.97 -10.96
CA THR A 143 -51.13 62.52 -12.31
C THR A 143 -49.71 61.94 -12.41
N MET A 144 -48.88 62.16 -11.38
CA MET A 144 -47.50 61.67 -11.28
C MET A 144 -47.31 60.59 -10.20
N ALA A 145 -48.35 60.22 -9.44
CA ALA A 145 -48.24 59.32 -8.29
C ALA A 145 -47.78 57.90 -8.70
N PRO A 146 -46.81 57.28 -7.97
CA PRO A 146 -46.25 55.99 -8.36
C PRO A 146 -47.26 54.83 -8.44
N ALA A 147 -48.29 54.83 -7.59
CA ALA A 147 -49.27 53.76 -7.50
C ALA A 147 -50.01 53.49 -8.83
N PHE A 148 -50.31 54.53 -9.63
CA PHE A 148 -50.96 54.37 -10.94
C PHE A 148 -50.04 53.77 -12.03
N ARG A 149 -48.78 53.49 -11.72
CA ARG A 149 -47.77 52.93 -12.64
C ARG A 149 -47.25 51.56 -12.21
N LEU A 150 -47.66 51.06 -11.05
CA LEU A 150 -47.31 49.72 -10.58
C LEU A 150 -48.17 48.64 -11.24
N THR A 151 -47.66 47.40 -11.27
CA THR A 151 -48.41 46.23 -11.74
C THR A 151 -48.82 45.36 -10.56
N MET A 152 -50.11 45.01 -10.50
CA MET A 152 -50.71 44.22 -9.41
C MET A 152 -50.55 42.70 -9.61
N LYS A 153 -49.65 42.27 -10.50
CA LYS A 153 -49.30 40.85 -10.71
C LYS A 153 -47.93 40.55 -10.09
N PRO A 154 -47.76 39.44 -9.34
CA PRO A 154 -46.45 39.00 -8.88
C PRO A 154 -45.47 38.80 -10.04
N LYS A 155 -44.25 39.34 -9.92
CA LYS A 155 -43.19 39.17 -10.93
C LYS A 155 -42.56 37.78 -10.97
N ALA A 156 -42.74 36.98 -9.92
CA ALA A 156 -42.25 35.61 -9.83
C ALA A 156 -43.34 34.66 -9.32
N THR A 157 -43.29 33.39 -9.74
CA THR A 157 -44.13 32.32 -9.19
C THR A 157 -43.49 31.68 -7.97
N ASP A 158 -44.31 31.06 -7.13
CA ASP A 158 -43.94 30.12 -6.07
C ASP A 158 -43.38 28.79 -6.63
N THR A 159 -43.90 28.32 -7.76
CA THR A 159 -43.58 27.01 -8.36
C THR A 159 -42.08 26.82 -8.68
N MET A 160 -41.50 25.71 -8.21
CA MET A 160 -40.11 25.30 -8.51
C MET A 160 -40.02 23.94 -9.23
N SER A 161 -41.15 23.42 -9.75
CA SER A 161 -41.27 22.08 -10.34
C SER A 161 -40.36 21.79 -11.53
N HIS A 162 -39.79 22.82 -12.17
CA HIS A 162 -38.80 22.69 -13.24
C HIS A 162 -37.41 22.22 -12.75
N LEU A 163 -37.20 22.14 -11.43
CA LEU A 163 -36.01 21.56 -10.78
C LEU A 163 -36.29 20.19 -10.14
N MET A 164 -37.42 19.54 -10.47
CA MET A 164 -37.68 18.17 -10.05
C MET A 164 -36.74 17.21 -10.78
N VAL A 165 -36.29 16.17 -10.07
CA VAL A 165 -35.33 15.18 -10.57
C VAL A 165 -36.00 13.80 -10.62
N ASP A 166 -35.68 13.03 -11.65
CA ASP A 166 -35.85 11.59 -11.68
C ASP A 166 -34.45 10.94 -11.61
N PHE A 167 -34.31 9.91 -10.77
CA PHE A 167 -33.07 9.13 -10.59
C PHE A 167 -33.29 7.64 -10.94
N SER A 168 -34.34 7.33 -11.71
CA SER A 168 -34.74 5.95 -12.01
C SER A 168 -33.70 5.21 -12.87
N GLN A 169 -33.00 5.89 -13.77
CA GLN A 169 -31.96 5.30 -14.62
C GLN A 169 -30.69 5.01 -13.81
N GLU A 170 -30.24 5.97 -13.02
CA GLU A 170 -29.08 5.86 -12.13
C GLU A 170 -29.29 4.75 -11.11
N ARG A 171 -30.50 4.64 -10.55
CA ARG A 171 -30.87 3.56 -9.63
C ARG A 171 -30.78 2.18 -10.29
N GLN A 172 -31.19 2.04 -11.56
CA GLN A 172 -31.05 0.78 -12.30
C GLN A 172 -29.58 0.45 -12.58
N LEU A 173 -28.75 1.45 -12.91
CA LEU A 173 -27.30 1.26 -13.09
C LEU A 173 -26.60 0.82 -11.81
N LEU A 174 -26.92 1.46 -10.67
CA LEU A 174 -26.40 1.08 -9.34
C LEU A 174 -26.88 -0.32 -8.90
N GLN A 175 -28.12 -0.70 -9.21
CA GLN A 175 -28.63 -2.06 -9.02
C GLN A 175 -28.02 -3.09 -9.99
N GLY A 176 -27.36 -2.63 -11.06
CA GLY A 176 -26.65 -3.45 -12.03
C GLY A 176 -25.20 -3.78 -11.65
N LEU A 177 -24.66 -3.21 -10.57
CA LEU A 177 -23.28 -3.43 -10.12
C LEU A 177 -23.03 -4.90 -9.74
N ARG A 178 -21.96 -5.48 -10.31
CA ARG A 178 -21.53 -6.88 -10.10
C ARG A 178 -20.02 -6.98 -10.25
N PHE A 179 -19.41 -7.94 -9.57
CA PHE A 179 -18.00 -8.31 -9.80
C PHE A 179 -17.76 -8.71 -11.26
N LEU A 180 -16.56 -8.45 -11.76
CA LEU A 180 -16.16 -8.88 -13.10
C LEU A 180 -15.99 -10.42 -13.13
N PRO A 181 -16.38 -11.09 -14.22
CA PRO A 181 -16.05 -12.50 -14.40
C PRO A 181 -14.54 -12.67 -14.57
N VAL A 182 -14.02 -13.87 -14.29
CA VAL A 182 -12.65 -14.23 -14.67
C VAL A 182 -12.61 -14.44 -16.20
N PRO A 183 -11.67 -13.81 -16.94
CA PRO A 183 -11.55 -14.00 -18.38
C PRO A 183 -11.30 -15.47 -18.74
N ARG A 184 -11.81 -15.91 -19.89
CA ARG A 184 -11.49 -17.25 -20.42
C ARG A 184 -10.06 -17.29 -20.98
N ALA A 185 -9.47 -18.49 -21.02
CA ALA A 185 -8.23 -18.74 -21.76
C ALA A 185 -8.42 -18.39 -23.26
N PRO A 186 -7.47 -17.67 -23.90
CA PRO A 186 -7.46 -17.47 -25.34
C PRO A 186 -7.09 -18.74 -26.12
N GLU A 187 -7.40 -18.77 -27.41
CA GLU A 187 -7.04 -19.85 -28.35
C GLU A 187 -6.02 -19.34 -29.37
N PHE A 188 -4.88 -20.01 -29.58
CA PHE A 188 -3.92 -19.63 -30.63
C PHE A 188 -4.40 -19.98 -32.04
N GLU A 189 -4.27 -19.04 -32.96
CA GLU A 189 -4.56 -19.22 -34.39
C GLU A 189 -3.26 -19.65 -35.09
N VAL A 190 -2.87 -20.91 -34.88
CA VAL A 190 -1.56 -21.48 -35.22
C VAL A 190 -1.18 -21.35 -36.70
N GLN A 191 -2.17 -21.17 -37.60
CA GLN A 191 -1.93 -20.99 -39.04
C GLN A 191 -1.41 -19.59 -39.39
N ASP A 192 -1.67 -18.60 -38.54
CA ASP A 192 -1.33 -17.19 -38.72
C ASP A 192 -0.10 -16.78 -37.87
N CYS A 193 0.40 -17.69 -37.03
CA CYS A 193 1.69 -17.57 -36.36
C CYS A 193 2.87 -17.69 -37.35
N LEU A 194 3.84 -16.78 -37.26
CA LEU A 194 4.95 -16.66 -38.22
C LEU A 194 6.31 -16.69 -37.51
N VAL A 195 7.29 -17.38 -38.09
CA VAL A 195 8.69 -17.44 -37.63
C VAL A 195 9.60 -17.01 -38.78
N VAL A 196 10.22 -15.83 -38.67
CA VAL A 196 11.01 -15.19 -39.75
C VAL A 196 12.21 -14.45 -39.15
N ASP A 197 13.36 -14.48 -39.83
CA ASP A 197 14.63 -13.85 -39.43
C ASP A 197 15.04 -14.18 -37.97
N ASN A 198 14.86 -13.23 -37.04
CA ASN A 198 15.08 -13.35 -35.59
C ASN A 198 13.81 -12.95 -34.81
N ALA A 199 12.63 -13.23 -35.37
CA ALA A 199 11.34 -12.80 -34.85
C ALA A 199 10.30 -13.93 -34.89
N VAL A 200 9.36 -13.88 -33.95
CA VAL A 200 8.19 -14.76 -33.89
C VAL A 200 6.94 -13.93 -33.65
N THR A 201 6.01 -13.97 -34.60
CA THR A 201 4.65 -13.44 -34.45
C THR A 201 3.73 -14.57 -33.99
N VAL A 202 2.98 -14.33 -32.92
CA VAL A 202 1.94 -15.22 -32.42
C VAL A 202 0.59 -14.50 -32.44
N VAL A 203 -0.45 -15.20 -32.89
CA VAL A 203 -1.82 -14.70 -33.06
C VAL A 203 -2.77 -15.59 -32.27
N TRP A 204 -3.73 -14.99 -31.58
CA TRP A 204 -4.77 -15.68 -30.82
C TRP A 204 -6.13 -15.00 -30.97
N ARG A 205 -7.16 -15.64 -30.43
CA ARG A 205 -8.53 -15.11 -30.33
C ARG A 205 -9.15 -15.45 -28.98
N MET A 206 -10.31 -14.85 -28.71
CA MET A 206 -11.14 -15.21 -27.55
C MET A 206 -12.29 -16.13 -27.98
N PRO A 207 -12.56 -17.25 -27.27
CA PRO A 207 -13.65 -18.17 -27.59
C PRO A 207 -15.07 -17.65 -27.24
N ALA A 208 -15.17 -16.40 -26.76
CA ALA A 208 -16.42 -15.67 -26.56
C ALA A 208 -16.12 -14.15 -26.54
N GLU A 209 -17.09 -13.31 -26.90
CA GLU A 209 -16.97 -11.85 -26.79
C GLU A 209 -17.05 -11.37 -25.32
N ASP A 210 -15.96 -11.57 -24.57
CA ASP A 210 -15.79 -10.96 -23.26
C ASP A 210 -15.39 -9.47 -23.41
N SER A 211 -16.41 -8.61 -23.41
CA SER A 211 -16.30 -7.15 -23.60
C SER A 211 -15.46 -6.38 -22.57
N LYS A 212 -14.78 -7.04 -21.62
CA LYS A 212 -14.09 -6.39 -20.49
C LYS A 212 -12.63 -6.82 -20.27
N ILE A 213 -11.97 -7.38 -21.28
CA ILE A 213 -10.51 -7.63 -21.24
C ILE A 213 -9.76 -6.28 -21.21
N ASP A 214 -8.77 -6.16 -20.33
CA ASP A 214 -7.88 -4.99 -20.23
C ASP A 214 -6.56 -5.23 -20.98
N HIS A 215 -5.95 -6.41 -20.83
CA HIS A 215 -4.70 -6.79 -21.50
C HIS A 215 -4.54 -8.31 -21.60
N TYR A 216 -3.52 -8.75 -22.33
CA TYR A 216 -3.03 -10.12 -22.36
C TYR A 216 -1.61 -10.20 -21.80
N ILE A 217 -1.29 -11.34 -21.19
CA ILE A 217 0.06 -11.74 -20.79
C ILE A 217 0.47 -12.91 -21.67
N LEU A 218 1.52 -12.73 -22.46
CA LEU A 218 2.15 -13.75 -23.28
C LEU A 218 3.40 -14.26 -22.57
N GLU A 219 3.55 -15.57 -22.49
CA GLU A 219 4.74 -16.23 -21.99
C GLU A 219 5.36 -17.11 -23.06
N TYR A 220 6.69 -17.12 -23.14
CA TYR A 220 7.44 -17.95 -24.09
C TYR A 220 8.66 -18.61 -23.45
N ARG A 221 9.13 -19.71 -24.03
CA ARG A 221 10.41 -20.33 -23.66
C ARG A 221 11.00 -21.20 -24.76
N LYS A 222 12.32 -21.35 -24.75
CA LYS A 222 13.11 -22.16 -25.68
C LYS A 222 13.02 -23.66 -25.37
N ALA A 223 12.79 -24.47 -26.40
CA ALA A 223 12.59 -25.92 -26.28
C ALA A 223 13.46 -26.72 -27.26
N ASN A 224 13.94 -27.89 -26.80
CA ASN A 224 14.79 -28.78 -27.58
C ASN A 224 13.99 -29.93 -28.24
N HIS A 225 12.69 -30.02 -27.98
CA HIS A 225 11.80 -31.11 -28.37
C HIS A 225 10.48 -30.56 -28.91
N GLU A 226 9.84 -31.33 -29.78
CA GLU A 226 8.54 -31.02 -30.37
C GLU A 226 7.39 -31.43 -29.43
N GLY A 227 6.36 -30.59 -29.34
CA GLY A 227 5.16 -30.85 -28.55
C GLY A 227 5.21 -30.39 -27.09
N LEU A 228 4.21 -30.82 -26.32
CA LEU A 228 3.87 -30.29 -25.00
C LEU A 228 5.03 -30.35 -23.97
N PRO A 229 5.14 -29.35 -23.08
CA PRO A 229 6.06 -29.35 -21.94
C PRO A 229 6.08 -30.68 -21.16
N ARG A 230 7.26 -31.30 -21.07
CA ARG A 230 7.50 -32.40 -20.12
C ARG A 230 7.74 -31.81 -18.73
N VAL A 231 7.18 -32.44 -17.69
CA VAL A 231 7.17 -31.94 -16.30
C VAL A 231 8.58 -31.72 -15.71
N GLN A 232 9.62 -32.36 -16.24
CA GLN A 232 11.01 -32.22 -15.80
C GLN A 232 11.81 -31.09 -16.49
N ASP A 233 11.21 -30.34 -17.42
CA ASP A 233 11.93 -29.28 -18.14
C ASP A 233 11.80 -27.94 -17.40
N GLU A 234 12.61 -27.76 -16.34
CA GLU A 234 12.59 -26.65 -15.36
C GLU A 234 12.90 -25.25 -15.91
N ARG A 235 13.00 -25.08 -17.24
CA ARG A 235 13.23 -23.78 -17.88
C ARG A 235 12.10 -22.79 -17.56
N CYS A 236 12.44 -21.69 -16.89
CA CYS A 236 11.51 -20.58 -16.63
C CYS A 236 10.86 -20.06 -17.93
N TRP A 237 9.67 -19.49 -17.80
CA TRP A 237 9.02 -18.75 -18.88
C TRP A 237 9.50 -17.29 -18.87
N GLU A 238 9.78 -16.75 -20.05
CA GLU A 238 9.99 -15.32 -20.29
C GLU A 238 8.62 -14.66 -20.50
N ILE A 239 8.38 -13.50 -19.87
CA ILE A 239 7.05 -12.87 -19.77
C ILE A 239 6.99 -11.57 -20.58
N VAL A 240 5.92 -11.39 -21.34
CA VAL A 240 5.50 -10.12 -21.95
C VAL A 240 4.10 -9.76 -21.42
N ASP A 241 3.95 -8.54 -20.93
CA ASP A 241 2.75 -8.04 -20.24
C ASP A 241 2.17 -6.80 -20.95
N ASN A 242 0.95 -6.41 -20.58
CA ASN A 242 0.21 -5.26 -21.06
C ASN A 242 -0.04 -5.22 -22.59
N ILE A 243 -0.14 -6.40 -23.23
CA ILE A 243 -0.48 -6.51 -24.64
C ILE A 243 -1.96 -6.15 -24.82
N LYS A 244 -2.28 -5.16 -25.67
CA LYS A 244 -3.67 -4.72 -25.92
C LYS A 244 -4.31 -5.32 -27.19
N THR A 245 -3.51 -6.00 -28.01
CA THR A 245 -3.90 -6.68 -29.25
C THR A 245 -4.05 -8.18 -29.03
N THR A 246 -4.68 -8.89 -29.98
CA THR A 246 -4.71 -10.37 -30.01
C THR A 246 -3.60 -10.98 -30.88
N GLU A 247 -2.62 -10.17 -31.24
CA GLU A 247 -1.37 -10.55 -31.90
C GLU A 247 -0.19 -9.91 -31.16
N TYR A 248 0.97 -10.55 -31.20
CA TYR A 248 2.23 -9.98 -30.71
C TYR A 248 3.43 -10.53 -31.48
N THR A 249 4.41 -9.66 -31.77
CA THR A 249 5.67 -10.05 -32.43
C THR A 249 6.85 -9.85 -31.49
N LEU A 250 7.47 -10.96 -31.08
CA LEU A 250 8.76 -10.99 -30.41
C LEU A 250 9.87 -10.76 -31.45
N THR A 251 10.86 -9.92 -31.12
CA THR A 251 11.96 -9.55 -32.03
C THR A 251 13.31 -9.62 -31.32
N GLY A 252 14.38 -9.92 -32.06
CA GLY A 252 15.75 -10.02 -31.50
C GLY A 252 16.05 -11.36 -30.83
N LEU A 253 15.27 -12.39 -31.15
CA LEU A 253 15.40 -13.73 -30.60
C LEU A 253 16.65 -14.45 -31.17
N LYS A 254 17.51 -14.99 -30.29
CA LYS A 254 18.55 -15.95 -30.72
C LYS A 254 17.92 -17.34 -30.86
N PHE A 255 17.75 -17.81 -32.10
CA PHE A 255 17.26 -19.15 -32.44
C PHE A 255 18.34 -20.25 -32.26
N ASP A 256 18.84 -20.38 -31.03
CA ASP A 256 19.79 -21.44 -30.61
C ASP A 256 19.11 -22.78 -30.23
N SER A 257 17.78 -22.82 -30.26
CA SER A 257 16.94 -23.95 -29.87
C SER A 257 15.92 -24.23 -30.96
N LYS A 258 15.79 -25.50 -31.40
CA LYS A 258 14.98 -25.88 -32.56
C LYS A 258 13.49 -25.48 -32.42
N PHE A 259 12.97 -25.42 -31.21
CA PHE A 259 11.57 -25.06 -30.97
C PHE A 259 11.45 -23.94 -29.94
N MET A 260 10.34 -23.21 -30.00
CA MET A 260 9.89 -22.31 -28.95
C MET A 260 8.44 -22.65 -28.58
N ASN A 261 8.14 -22.62 -27.28
CA ASN A 261 6.80 -22.80 -26.74
C ASN A 261 6.23 -21.46 -26.30
N PHE A 262 4.93 -21.25 -26.53
CA PHE A 262 4.20 -20.03 -26.19
C PHE A 262 2.89 -20.36 -25.47
N ARG A 263 2.50 -19.57 -24.47
CA ARG A 263 1.18 -19.62 -23.82
C ARG A 263 0.70 -18.21 -23.51
N VAL A 264 -0.60 -17.94 -23.65
CA VAL A 264 -1.16 -16.59 -23.44
C VAL A 264 -2.37 -16.64 -22.52
N ARG A 265 -2.58 -15.62 -21.70
CA ARG A 265 -3.80 -15.45 -20.87
C ARG A 265 -4.41 -14.08 -21.05
N ALA A 266 -5.72 -13.98 -20.90
CA ALA A 266 -6.45 -12.71 -20.86
C ALA A 266 -6.57 -12.20 -19.42
N CYS A 267 -6.47 -10.89 -19.23
CA CYS A 267 -6.57 -10.22 -17.93
C CYS A 267 -7.58 -9.08 -18.01
N ASN A 268 -8.39 -8.91 -16.97
CA ASN A 268 -9.22 -7.72 -16.77
C ASN A 268 -8.82 -7.01 -15.47
N LYS A 269 -9.51 -5.91 -15.14
CA LYS A 269 -9.21 -5.09 -13.94
C LYS A 269 -9.25 -5.84 -12.60
N ALA A 270 -9.92 -7.00 -12.52
CA ALA A 270 -10.10 -7.75 -11.27
C ALA A 270 -9.39 -9.12 -11.25
N ALA A 271 -9.19 -9.75 -12.41
CA ALA A 271 -8.63 -11.10 -12.49
C ALA A 271 -7.83 -11.34 -13.78
N ALA A 272 -6.75 -12.12 -13.64
CA ALA A 272 -6.13 -12.83 -14.73
C ALA A 272 -6.83 -14.19 -14.92
N GLY A 273 -7.17 -14.53 -16.17
CA GLY A 273 -7.68 -15.84 -16.53
C GLY A 273 -6.60 -16.92 -16.62
N ASP A 274 -7.04 -18.13 -16.91
CA ASP A 274 -6.14 -19.25 -17.22
C ASP A 274 -5.34 -19.00 -18.51
N TYR A 275 -4.19 -19.68 -18.61
CA TYR A 275 -3.40 -19.69 -19.84
C TYR A 275 -4.06 -20.61 -20.88
N SER A 276 -3.88 -20.24 -22.15
CA SER A 276 -4.13 -21.10 -23.31
C SER A 276 -3.38 -22.43 -23.20
N ASP A 277 -3.86 -23.43 -23.95
CA ASP A 277 -2.99 -24.55 -24.32
C ASP A 277 -1.71 -24.00 -25.00
N PRO A 278 -0.52 -24.55 -24.68
CA PRO A 278 0.73 -24.01 -25.19
C PRO A 278 1.00 -24.48 -26.63
N VAL A 279 1.30 -23.54 -27.52
CA VAL A 279 1.69 -23.83 -28.91
C VAL A 279 3.22 -23.95 -29.04
N THR A 280 3.69 -24.91 -29.84
CA THR A 280 5.10 -25.09 -30.19
C THR A 280 5.34 -24.65 -31.63
N LEU A 281 6.33 -23.78 -31.87
CA LEU A 281 6.75 -23.32 -33.20
C LEU A 281 8.21 -23.72 -33.48
N GLU A 282 8.52 -24.10 -34.73
CA GLU A 282 9.87 -24.50 -35.17
C GLU A 282 10.71 -23.27 -35.60
N THR A 283 11.94 -23.18 -35.11
CA THR A 283 12.94 -22.21 -35.56
C THR A 283 13.86 -22.86 -36.61
N LYS A 284 14.20 -22.11 -37.67
CA LYS A 284 14.88 -22.66 -38.86
C LYS A 284 16.32 -22.11 -39.05
N ALA A 285 16.96 -21.71 -37.96
CA ALA A 285 18.28 -21.09 -38.00
C ALA A 285 19.41 -22.11 -38.14
N PHE A 286 20.38 -21.81 -39.01
CA PHE A 286 21.63 -22.57 -39.12
C PHE A 286 22.59 -22.17 -38.00
N ASN A 287 22.84 -23.08 -37.07
CA ASN A 287 23.76 -22.89 -35.94
C ASN A 287 24.99 -23.79 -36.13
N PHE A 288 26.19 -23.27 -35.85
CA PHE A 288 27.45 -24.03 -35.86
C PHE A 288 28.41 -23.45 -34.82
N GLY A 289 29.27 -24.30 -34.26
CA GLY A 289 30.42 -23.90 -33.44
C GLY A 289 31.75 -24.01 -34.20
N PHE A 290 32.84 -23.61 -33.56
CA PHE A 290 34.20 -23.77 -34.09
C PHE A 290 34.79 -25.14 -33.72
N ASP A 291 35.28 -25.90 -34.70
CA ASP A 291 35.93 -27.21 -34.48
C ASP A 291 37.31 -27.04 -33.82
N PRO A 292 37.48 -27.39 -32.52
CA PRO A 292 38.75 -27.20 -31.81
C PRO A 292 39.82 -28.21 -32.22
N SER A 293 39.46 -29.25 -32.98
CA SER A 293 40.38 -30.26 -33.53
C SER A 293 41.05 -29.79 -34.83
N SER A 294 40.35 -28.97 -35.63
CA SER A 294 40.93 -28.26 -36.78
C SER A 294 41.86 -27.12 -36.35
N SER A 295 41.54 -26.44 -35.25
CA SER A 295 42.14 -25.16 -34.88
C SER A 295 43.68 -25.18 -34.76
N HIS A 296 44.34 -24.15 -35.28
CA HIS A 296 45.79 -23.94 -35.14
C HIS A 296 46.20 -23.79 -33.67
N LEU A 297 47.41 -24.26 -33.31
CA LEU A 297 47.90 -24.32 -31.92
C LEU A 297 48.00 -22.95 -31.22
N ASN A 298 48.12 -21.85 -31.97
CA ASN A 298 48.14 -20.48 -31.47
C ASN A 298 46.77 -19.79 -31.55
N LEU A 299 45.68 -20.54 -31.73
CA LEU A 299 44.31 -20.03 -31.61
C LEU A 299 43.63 -20.57 -30.36
N LYS A 300 43.18 -19.66 -29.51
CA LYS A 300 42.22 -19.94 -28.45
C LYS A 300 40.82 -19.90 -29.09
N VAL A 301 40.07 -20.98 -28.90
CA VAL A 301 38.69 -21.12 -29.41
C VAL A 301 37.76 -21.12 -28.20
N GLU A 302 36.77 -20.24 -28.21
CA GLU A 302 35.65 -20.24 -27.27
C GLU A 302 34.34 -20.52 -28.05
N GLU A 303 33.22 -20.59 -27.34
CA GLU A 303 31.94 -21.04 -27.91
C GLU A 303 31.49 -20.23 -29.14
N ASN A 304 31.70 -18.91 -29.13
CA ASN A 304 31.30 -18.00 -30.21
C ASN A 304 32.44 -17.04 -30.63
N SER A 305 33.71 -17.32 -30.27
CA SER A 305 34.85 -16.44 -30.56
C SER A 305 36.16 -17.20 -30.84
N VAL A 306 37.09 -16.55 -31.56
CA VAL A 306 38.41 -17.10 -31.91
C VAL A 306 39.48 -16.01 -31.73
N GLU A 307 40.40 -16.23 -30.80
CA GLU A 307 41.45 -15.28 -30.44
C GLU A 307 42.86 -15.87 -30.68
N TRP A 308 43.86 -15.02 -30.88
CA TRP A 308 45.26 -15.46 -31.02
C TRP A 308 45.95 -15.53 -29.64
N ASP A 309 46.51 -16.69 -29.29
CA ASP A 309 47.23 -16.91 -28.02
C ASP A 309 48.75 -16.99 -28.22
N PRO A 310 49.55 -16.14 -27.54
CA PRO A 310 51.01 -16.24 -27.51
C PRO A 310 51.55 -17.49 -26.78
N GLN A 311 50.75 -18.18 -25.96
CA GLN A 311 51.22 -19.26 -25.08
C GLN A 311 51.01 -20.68 -25.64
N GLY A 312 50.03 -20.90 -26.53
CA GLY A 312 49.65 -22.22 -27.07
C GLY A 312 50.76 -23.06 -27.73
N GLY A 313 51.92 -22.47 -28.01
CA GLY A 313 53.13 -23.19 -28.47
C GLY A 313 54.09 -23.68 -27.38
N LYS A 314 53.85 -23.41 -26.09
CA LYS A 314 54.79 -23.69 -24.97
C LYS A 314 54.14 -24.44 -23.80
N GLY A 315 53.69 -25.67 -24.03
CA GLY A 315 52.92 -26.43 -23.04
C GLY A 315 53.09 -27.95 -23.02
N LEU A 316 54.25 -28.50 -23.42
CA LEU A 316 54.42 -29.97 -23.45
C LEU A 316 55.81 -30.51 -23.06
N ASP A 317 56.45 -29.97 -22.01
CA ASP A 317 57.45 -30.74 -21.24
C ASP A 317 57.70 -30.15 -19.83
N SER A 318 57.19 -30.81 -18.78
CA SER A 318 57.50 -30.57 -17.36
C SER A 318 56.90 -31.67 -16.48
N LYS A 319 57.68 -32.29 -15.57
CA LYS A 319 57.30 -33.56 -14.93
C LYS A 319 57.84 -33.77 -13.50
N VAL A 320 57.18 -33.16 -12.50
CA VAL A 320 57.37 -33.39 -11.04
C VAL A 320 56.00 -33.27 -10.34
N LYS A 321 55.61 -33.94 -9.24
CA LYS A 321 55.82 -35.30 -8.64
C LYS A 321 55.86 -35.23 -7.10
N GLY A 322 54.68 -35.20 -6.46
CA GLY A 322 54.49 -35.13 -5.00
C GLY A 322 53.37 -34.14 -4.66
N LYS A 323 52.16 -34.47 -4.20
CA LYS A 323 51.52 -35.66 -3.59
C LYS A 323 51.55 -35.70 -2.06
N GLU A 324 50.44 -35.29 -1.43
CA GLU A 324 49.93 -35.86 -0.17
C GLU A 324 48.38 -35.82 -0.14
N ASN A 325 47.71 -36.55 0.76
CA ASN A 325 46.39 -37.13 0.43
C ASN A 325 45.47 -37.48 1.62
N LYS A 326 44.22 -36.99 1.53
CA LYS A 326 42.90 -37.57 1.94
C LYS A 326 42.73 -38.56 3.12
N GLY A 327 41.65 -38.32 3.88
CA GLY A 327 40.63 -39.31 4.33
C GLY A 327 39.23 -38.69 4.13
N SER A 328 38.07 -39.34 4.17
CA SER A 328 37.64 -40.76 4.38
C SER A 328 36.41 -41.00 3.44
N ALA A 329 35.80 -42.18 3.23
CA ALA A 329 35.80 -43.42 4.00
C ALA A 329 35.73 -44.72 3.16
N HIS A 330 35.78 -45.83 3.89
CA HIS A 330 35.94 -47.24 3.51
C HIS A 330 34.55 -47.95 3.48
N LEU A 331 34.28 -49.23 3.16
CA LEU A 331 34.97 -50.53 2.98
C LEU A 331 34.25 -51.29 1.81
N THR A 332 34.69 -52.40 1.16
CA THR A 332 35.94 -53.19 0.98
C THR A 332 35.85 -53.83 -0.45
N ASN A 333 36.15 -55.08 -0.88
CA ASN A 333 36.67 -56.32 -0.27
C ASN A 333 37.27 -57.31 -1.31
N LEU A 334 37.91 -58.37 -0.78
CA LEU A 334 38.29 -59.66 -1.40
C LEU A 334 39.29 -59.71 -2.59
N LYS A 335 40.57 -59.76 -2.21
CA LYS A 335 41.57 -60.83 -2.52
C LYS A 335 42.31 -60.87 -3.89
N ASN A 336 43.59 -60.46 -3.79
CA ASN A 336 44.80 -61.29 -3.94
C ASN A 336 45.46 -61.65 -5.31
N MET A 337 46.73 -61.20 -5.40
CA MET A 337 47.96 -61.97 -5.71
C MET A 337 48.52 -62.08 -7.16
N THR A 338 49.59 -61.31 -7.36
CA THR A 338 50.95 -61.71 -7.86
C THR A 338 51.39 -61.72 -9.35
N ARG A 339 52.51 -60.98 -9.53
CA ARG A 339 53.76 -61.28 -10.28
C ARG A 339 53.97 -60.83 -11.74
N SER A 340 54.66 -59.68 -11.84
CA SER A 340 56.00 -59.47 -12.43
C SER A 340 56.25 -59.72 -13.94
N GLY A 341 56.92 -58.74 -14.59
CA GLY A 341 57.87 -59.03 -15.68
C GLY A 341 57.89 -58.04 -16.86
N THR A 342 58.99 -57.31 -17.02
CA THR A 342 59.51 -56.80 -18.32
C THR A 342 60.63 -57.77 -18.81
N PRO A 343 61.27 -57.65 -19.99
CA PRO A 343 61.19 -56.61 -21.03
C PRO A 343 61.22 -57.07 -22.53
N SER A 344 61.23 -56.09 -23.44
CA SER A 344 61.91 -56.10 -24.76
C SER A 344 61.33 -56.89 -25.96
N PRO A 345 61.74 -56.59 -27.23
CA PRO A 345 60.89 -56.80 -28.42
C PRO A 345 61.44 -57.75 -29.50
N LYS A 346 60.56 -58.23 -30.42
CA LYS A 346 60.89 -58.55 -31.83
C LYS A 346 59.66 -58.82 -32.76
N ARG A 347 59.61 -58.08 -33.88
CA ARG A 347 59.35 -58.50 -35.27
C ARG A 347 58.13 -59.41 -35.62
N GLY A 348 56.96 -58.80 -35.83
CA GLY A 348 56.26 -58.77 -37.15
C GLY A 348 55.32 -59.91 -37.60
N SER A 349 54.02 -59.59 -37.74
CA SER A 349 53.14 -59.99 -38.86
C SER A 349 51.85 -59.14 -38.89
N THR A 350 51.23 -58.99 -40.07
CA THR A 350 49.99 -58.22 -40.37
C THR A 350 48.74 -59.12 -40.39
N PRO A 351 47.49 -58.62 -40.60
CA PRO A 351 46.96 -57.24 -40.56
C PRO A 351 45.69 -57.04 -39.67
N ARG A 352 45.40 -55.81 -39.21
CA ARG A 352 44.00 -55.33 -39.00
C ARG A 352 43.89 -53.79 -38.82
N SER A 353 42.79 -53.25 -39.35
CA SER A 353 42.11 -51.96 -39.06
C SER A 353 42.84 -50.84 -38.29
N PRO A 354 43.00 -49.62 -38.86
CA PRO A 354 43.61 -48.48 -38.16
C PRO A 354 42.66 -47.79 -37.17
N ALA A 355 43.15 -47.47 -35.96
CA ALA A 355 42.50 -46.55 -35.04
C ALA A 355 42.88 -45.08 -35.35
N PRO A 356 42.01 -44.08 -35.06
CA PRO A 356 42.31 -42.67 -35.28
C PRO A 356 43.48 -42.19 -34.41
N ARG A 357 44.41 -41.42 -35.00
CA ARG A 357 45.56 -40.84 -34.30
C ARG A 357 45.27 -39.37 -34.02
N GLY A 358 44.66 -39.09 -32.86
CA GLY A 358 44.17 -37.76 -32.43
C GLY A 358 45.25 -36.68 -32.19
N GLY A 359 46.05 -36.39 -33.21
CA GLY A 359 47.11 -35.39 -33.21
C GLY A 359 47.56 -35.08 -34.64
N ARG A 360 46.63 -35.18 -35.61
CA ARG A 360 46.99 -35.22 -37.04
C ARG A 360 46.10 -34.39 -37.96
N ASP A 361 45.27 -33.49 -37.45
CA ASP A 361 44.29 -32.75 -38.27
C ASP A 361 44.29 -31.21 -38.05
N ARG A 362 44.99 -30.70 -37.02
CA ARG A 362 45.19 -29.25 -36.82
C ARG A 362 45.93 -28.57 -37.98
N PHE A 363 45.55 -27.33 -38.32
CA PHE A 363 46.33 -26.45 -39.19
C PHE A 363 47.68 -26.07 -38.55
N THR A 364 48.70 -25.86 -39.39
CA THR A 364 50.09 -25.61 -38.96
C THR A 364 50.83 -24.69 -39.92
N GLY A 365 51.62 -23.76 -39.38
CA GLY A 365 52.42 -22.79 -40.15
C GLY A 365 51.96 -21.35 -39.90
N GLU A 366 52.09 -20.48 -40.91
CA GLU A 366 51.62 -19.08 -40.87
C GLU A 366 50.09 -18.94 -41.02
N SER A 367 49.39 -20.07 -41.19
CA SER A 367 47.94 -20.15 -41.43
C SER A 367 47.16 -20.35 -40.11
N TYR A 368 46.95 -19.28 -39.34
CA TYR A 368 46.14 -19.32 -38.10
C TYR A 368 44.66 -19.54 -38.44
N THR A 369 44.26 -20.80 -38.66
CA THR A 369 42.98 -21.19 -39.29
C THR A 369 42.16 -22.09 -38.37
N VAL A 370 40.83 -22.00 -38.48
CA VAL A 370 39.84 -22.89 -37.84
C VAL A 370 38.60 -23.02 -38.72
N LEU A 371 37.90 -24.17 -38.64
CA LEU A 371 36.69 -24.48 -39.39
C LEU A 371 35.45 -24.57 -38.48
N GLY A 372 34.26 -24.52 -39.07
CA GLY A 372 33.01 -24.87 -38.41
C GLY A 372 32.85 -26.38 -38.17
N ASP A 373 32.26 -26.74 -37.04
CA ASP A 373 31.93 -28.12 -36.66
C ASP A 373 30.82 -28.74 -37.52
N THR A 374 29.91 -27.91 -38.01
CA THR A 374 28.72 -28.29 -38.77
C THR A 374 28.94 -28.00 -40.25
N SER A 375 28.61 -28.98 -41.10
CA SER A 375 28.76 -28.90 -42.56
C SER A 375 27.44 -28.58 -43.24
N ILE A 376 27.48 -27.65 -44.20
CA ILE A 376 26.39 -27.35 -45.12
C ILE A 376 26.46 -28.38 -46.27
N ASP A 377 25.46 -29.25 -46.33
CA ASP A 377 25.36 -30.36 -47.32
C ASP A 377 24.21 -30.20 -48.32
N SER A 378 23.28 -29.27 -48.07
CA SER A 378 22.08 -28.97 -48.85
C SER A 378 21.51 -27.60 -48.44
N GLY A 379 20.67 -27.00 -49.29
CA GLY A 379 19.86 -25.82 -48.95
C GLY A 379 20.60 -24.47 -48.89
N GLN A 380 19.93 -23.50 -48.26
CA GLN A 380 20.34 -22.10 -48.16
C GLN A 380 20.58 -21.71 -46.70
N HIS A 381 21.74 -21.13 -46.41
CA HIS A 381 22.18 -20.80 -45.04
C HIS A 381 22.76 -19.39 -44.98
N TYR A 382 22.56 -18.70 -43.84
CA TYR A 382 23.10 -17.38 -43.59
C TYR A 382 23.71 -17.30 -42.19
N TRP A 383 24.85 -16.63 -42.06
CA TRP A 383 25.45 -16.30 -40.76
C TRP A 383 26.21 -14.97 -40.86
N GLU A 384 26.40 -14.31 -39.72
CA GLU A 384 27.12 -13.04 -39.63
C GLU A 384 28.43 -13.19 -38.87
N VAL A 385 29.41 -12.37 -39.23
CA VAL A 385 30.75 -12.40 -38.65
C VAL A 385 31.20 -10.96 -38.37
N GLU A 386 31.49 -10.66 -37.10
CA GLU A 386 31.97 -9.37 -36.63
C GLU A 386 33.46 -9.47 -36.24
N ALA A 387 34.23 -8.43 -36.50
CA ALA A 387 35.67 -8.41 -36.20
C ALA A 387 35.98 -7.55 -34.97
N LEU A 388 36.70 -8.13 -34.00
CA LEU A 388 37.19 -7.40 -32.82
C LEU A 388 38.04 -6.19 -33.23
N LYS A 389 37.89 -5.07 -32.52
CA LYS A 389 38.40 -3.74 -32.93
C LYS A 389 39.93 -3.66 -33.05
N ASP A 390 40.66 -4.57 -32.41
CA ASP A 390 42.11 -4.72 -32.49
C ASP A 390 42.58 -5.68 -33.61
N CYS A 391 41.70 -6.54 -34.14
CA CYS A 391 42.02 -7.49 -35.21
C CYS A 391 42.31 -6.77 -36.54
N LYS A 392 43.60 -6.63 -36.89
CA LYS A 392 44.03 -5.90 -38.10
C LYS A 392 44.17 -6.75 -39.36
N SER A 393 44.01 -8.07 -39.28
CA SER A 393 44.04 -8.96 -40.46
C SER A 393 43.25 -10.24 -40.20
N TYR A 394 42.27 -10.53 -41.07
CA TYR A 394 41.46 -11.75 -41.02
C TYR A 394 40.97 -12.19 -42.40
N SER A 395 40.45 -13.41 -42.49
CA SER A 395 39.73 -13.94 -43.65
C SER A 395 38.56 -14.80 -43.19
N MET A 396 37.43 -14.72 -43.91
CA MET A 396 36.18 -15.43 -43.59
C MET A 396 35.50 -15.95 -44.87
N GLY A 397 34.82 -17.08 -44.78
CA GLY A 397 34.07 -17.66 -45.91
C GLY A 397 33.79 -19.14 -45.70
N VAL A 398 33.97 -19.95 -46.74
CA VAL A 398 33.76 -21.40 -46.70
C VAL A 398 34.92 -22.19 -47.29
N ALA A 399 35.07 -23.42 -46.82
CA ALA A 399 36.05 -24.39 -47.29
C ALA A 399 35.44 -25.79 -47.43
N TYR A 400 36.04 -26.66 -48.24
CA TYR A 400 35.84 -28.10 -48.08
C TYR A 400 36.62 -28.59 -46.85
N ARG A 401 35.99 -29.49 -46.07
CA ARG A 401 36.55 -30.04 -44.82
C ARG A 401 37.87 -30.81 -45.01
N ASN A 402 38.24 -31.15 -46.24
CA ASN A 402 39.50 -31.80 -46.61
C ASN A 402 40.65 -30.82 -46.98
N MET A 403 40.53 -29.53 -46.64
CA MET A 403 41.58 -28.52 -46.81
C MET A 403 42.92 -28.95 -46.18
N GLY A 404 44.03 -28.66 -46.85
CA GLY A 404 45.37 -28.99 -46.39
C GLY A 404 45.83 -28.11 -45.23
N LYS A 405 46.54 -28.71 -44.27
CA LYS A 405 46.99 -28.03 -43.03
C LYS A 405 47.86 -26.79 -43.20
N PHE A 406 48.53 -26.68 -44.34
CA PHE A 406 49.41 -25.58 -44.70
C PHE A 406 48.76 -24.61 -45.70
N ASP A 407 47.54 -24.93 -46.16
CA ASP A 407 46.79 -24.08 -47.07
C ASP A 407 46.37 -22.78 -46.36
N GLN A 408 45.96 -21.79 -47.14
CA GLN A 408 45.40 -20.53 -46.64
C GLN A 408 44.11 -20.24 -47.41
N LEU A 409 43.12 -19.68 -46.72
CA LEU A 409 41.83 -19.38 -47.33
C LEU A 409 42.00 -18.48 -48.56
N GLY A 410 41.46 -18.93 -49.69
CA GLY A 410 41.53 -18.26 -50.99
C GLY A 410 42.76 -18.60 -51.84
N LYS A 411 43.76 -19.33 -51.32
CA LYS A 411 44.90 -19.81 -52.13
C LYS A 411 44.59 -21.10 -52.92
N THR A 412 43.60 -21.88 -52.50
CA THR A 412 43.23 -23.16 -53.14
C THR A 412 41.91 -23.08 -53.91
N ASN A 413 41.66 -24.06 -54.77
CA ASN A 413 40.34 -24.26 -55.40
C ASN A 413 39.30 -24.87 -54.45
N SER A 414 39.68 -25.26 -53.22
CA SER A 414 38.83 -25.81 -52.17
C SER A 414 38.32 -24.76 -51.15
N THR A 415 38.65 -23.48 -51.35
CA THR A 415 38.33 -22.38 -50.43
C THR A 415 37.81 -21.15 -51.16
N TRP A 416 36.82 -20.47 -50.58
CA TRP A 416 36.24 -19.21 -51.06
C TRP A 416 36.09 -18.27 -49.88
N CYS A 417 36.75 -17.11 -49.90
CA CYS A 417 36.73 -16.18 -48.78
C CYS A 417 36.74 -14.71 -49.19
N ILE A 418 36.35 -13.85 -48.26
CA ILE A 418 36.78 -12.47 -48.18
C ILE A 418 37.98 -12.37 -47.23
N HIS A 419 38.89 -11.46 -47.53
CA HIS A 419 40.10 -11.16 -46.77
C HIS A 419 40.20 -9.65 -46.51
N VAL A 420 40.48 -9.31 -45.25
CA VAL A 420 40.67 -7.95 -44.75
C VAL A 420 42.06 -7.87 -44.13
N ASN A 421 42.81 -6.83 -44.49
CA ASN A 421 44.05 -6.45 -43.81
C ASN A 421 44.16 -4.92 -43.77
N ASN A 422 44.21 -4.37 -42.56
CA ASN A 422 44.24 -2.94 -42.24
C ASN A 422 45.51 -2.57 -41.43
N TRP A 423 46.63 -3.30 -41.62
CA TRP A 423 47.83 -3.14 -40.77
C TRP A 423 48.84 -2.08 -41.25
N LEU A 424 49.11 -1.99 -42.55
CA LEU A 424 49.99 -0.98 -43.16
C LEU A 424 49.36 -0.28 -44.37
N GLN A 425 48.59 -1.02 -45.16
CA GLN A 425 47.73 -0.52 -46.23
C GLN A 425 46.40 -1.26 -46.08
N SER A 426 45.28 -0.53 -46.10
CA SER A 426 43.95 -1.13 -46.08
C SER A 426 43.69 -1.87 -47.38
N SER A 427 43.48 -3.18 -47.29
CA SER A 427 43.22 -4.07 -48.42
C SER A 427 42.03 -4.96 -48.10
N PHE A 428 41.02 -4.90 -48.97
CA PHE A 428 39.79 -5.66 -48.89
C PHE A 428 39.63 -6.43 -50.20
N ALA A 429 39.61 -7.77 -50.14
CA ALA A 429 39.62 -8.58 -51.35
C ALA A 429 38.86 -9.90 -51.19
N ALA A 430 38.08 -10.26 -52.21
CA ALA A 430 37.58 -11.62 -52.37
C ALA A 430 38.70 -12.50 -52.96
N LYS A 431 38.90 -13.70 -52.40
CA LYS A 431 39.99 -14.62 -52.78
C LYS A 431 39.47 -16.05 -53.00
N HIS A 432 39.94 -16.67 -54.09
CA HIS A 432 39.68 -18.06 -54.45
C HIS A 432 40.74 -18.55 -55.45
N ASN A 433 41.24 -19.79 -55.30
CA ASN A 433 42.16 -20.43 -56.24
C ASN A 433 43.38 -19.57 -56.64
N ASN A 434 44.00 -18.95 -55.63
CA ASN A 434 45.14 -18.03 -55.73
C ASN A 434 44.89 -16.77 -56.59
N LYS A 435 43.62 -16.46 -56.88
CA LYS A 435 43.18 -15.19 -57.48
C LYS A 435 42.58 -14.31 -56.38
N ALA A 436 42.89 -13.02 -56.43
CA ALA A 436 42.31 -12.01 -55.56
C ALA A 436 41.65 -10.91 -56.40
N LYS A 437 40.41 -10.53 -56.07
CA LYS A 437 39.74 -9.34 -56.60
C LYS A 437 39.62 -8.32 -55.47
N SER A 438 40.23 -7.14 -55.62
CA SER A 438 40.02 -6.02 -54.69
C SER A 438 38.56 -5.58 -54.70
N LEU A 439 38.05 -5.18 -53.55
CA LEU A 439 36.72 -4.64 -53.36
C LEU A 439 36.86 -3.15 -53.01
N GLU A 440 36.29 -2.28 -53.83
CA GLU A 440 36.45 -0.82 -53.76
C GLU A 440 35.46 -0.15 -52.78
N VAL A 441 35.03 -0.90 -51.76
CA VAL A 441 34.10 -0.45 -50.72
C VAL A 441 34.78 -0.47 -49.35
N ALA A 442 34.29 0.35 -48.42
CA ALA A 442 34.75 0.31 -47.03
C ALA A 442 34.45 -1.06 -46.40
N VAL A 443 35.36 -1.54 -45.54
CA VAL A 443 35.17 -2.79 -44.79
C VAL A 443 34.05 -2.57 -43.75
N PRO A 444 32.94 -3.35 -43.77
CA PRO A 444 31.90 -3.28 -42.74
C PRO A 444 32.42 -3.73 -41.37
N GLU A 445 31.79 -3.27 -40.28
CA GLU A 445 32.07 -3.82 -38.95
C GLU A 445 31.58 -5.28 -38.84
N ARG A 446 30.42 -5.58 -39.44
CA ARG A 446 29.86 -6.93 -39.55
C ARG A 446 29.57 -7.33 -41.00
N ILE A 447 30.00 -8.54 -41.37
CA ILE A 447 29.83 -9.11 -42.71
C ILE A 447 28.90 -10.33 -42.61
N GLY A 448 27.80 -10.28 -43.36
CA GLY A 448 26.91 -11.41 -43.58
C GLY A 448 27.43 -12.33 -44.68
N VAL A 449 27.34 -13.64 -44.48
CA VAL A 449 27.73 -14.68 -45.43
C VAL A 449 26.50 -15.54 -45.74
N TYR A 450 26.10 -15.57 -47.01
CA TYR A 450 24.98 -16.37 -47.51
C TYR A 450 25.52 -17.47 -48.42
N CYS A 451 25.20 -18.73 -48.10
CA CYS A 451 25.60 -19.91 -48.86
C CYS A 451 24.35 -20.69 -49.30
N ASP A 452 24.03 -20.61 -50.58
CA ASP A 452 23.07 -21.47 -51.27
C ASP A 452 23.86 -22.57 -51.97
N LEU A 453 23.87 -23.77 -51.37
CA LEU A 453 24.67 -24.89 -51.87
C LEU A 453 24.04 -25.48 -53.14
N ASP A 454 22.72 -25.54 -53.19
CA ASP A 454 21.94 -26.18 -54.25
C ASP A 454 21.94 -25.33 -55.54
N GLY A 455 21.79 -24.01 -55.41
CA GLY A 455 21.93 -23.04 -56.50
C GLY A 455 23.39 -22.69 -56.85
N GLY A 456 24.36 -23.13 -56.05
CA GLY A 456 25.79 -22.94 -56.32
C GLY A 456 26.26 -21.50 -56.16
N LEU A 457 25.86 -20.85 -55.06
CA LEU A 457 26.03 -19.42 -54.84
C LEU A 457 26.56 -19.12 -53.42
N LEU A 458 27.67 -18.39 -53.34
CA LEU A 458 28.19 -17.82 -52.09
C LEU A 458 28.27 -16.31 -52.22
N SER A 459 27.50 -15.60 -51.40
CA SER A 459 27.41 -14.14 -51.41
C SER A 459 27.82 -13.57 -50.06
N PHE A 460 28.47 -12.42 -50.09
CA PHE A 460 28.91 -11.68 -48.91
C PHE A 460 28.26 -10.30 -48.91
N TYR A 461 27.71 -9.90 -47.77
CA TYR A 461 26.96 -8.65 -47.59
C TYR A 461 27.52 -7.83 -46.43
N ASN A 462 27.39 -6.51 -46.50
CA ASN A 462 27.39 -5.66 -45.31
C ASN A 462 26.08 -5.97 -44.56
N ALA A 463 26.17 -6.45 -43.31
CA ALA A 463 24.99 -6.92 -42.57
C ALA A 463 23.96 -5.80 -42.35
N ASP A 464 24.44 -4.63 -41.90
CA ASP A 464 23.61 -3.51 -41.45
C ASP A 464 22.84 -2.82 -42.60
N SER A 465 23.49 -2.67 -43.76
CA SER A 465 22.94 -2.01 -44.95
C SER A 465 22.40 -2.98 -46.01
N LYS A 466 22.58 -4.29 -45.81
CA LYS A 466 22.27 -5.38 -46.77
C LYS A 466 22.96 -5.21 -48.15
N GLN A 467 24.00 -4.38 -48.26
CA GLN A 467 24.75 -4.14 -49.50
C GLN A 467 25.59 -5.37 -49.89
N LEU A 468 25.45 -5.86 -51.12
CA LEU A 468 26.28 -6.94 -51.67
C LEU A 468 27.73 -6.47 -51.85
N LEU A 469 28.67 -7.14 -51.17
CA LEU A 469 30.12 -6.90 -51.24
C LEU A 469 30.77 -7.75 -52.33
N HIS A 470 30.44 -9.05 -52.37
CA HIS A 470 30.97 -9.98 -53.35
C HIS A 470 30.05 -11.20 -53.55
N MET A 471 30.22 -11.87 -54.69
CA MET A 471 29.46 -13.06 -55.07
C MET A 471 30.36 -14.03 -55.85
N PHE A 472 30.52 -15.25 -55.35
CA PHE A 472 31.06 -16.38 -56.10
C PHE A 472 29.91 -17.23 -56.64
N LYS A 473 29.90 -17.47 -57.96
CA LYS A 473 29.05 -18.50 -58.59
C LYS A 473 29.91 -19.73 -58.84
N THR A 474 29.61 -20.84 -58.18
CA THR A 474 30.44 -22.04 -58.18
C THR A 474 29.60 -23.28 -57.91
N LYS A 475 29.76 -24.34 -58.70
CA LYS A 475 29.11 -25.61 -58.39
C LYS A 475 29.95 -26.34 -57.35
N PHE A 476 29.47 -26.39 -56.11
CA PHE A 476 30.15 -27.11 -55.04
C PHE A 476 30.18 -28.62 -55.34
N SER A 477 31.36 -29.24 -55.26
CA SER A 477 31.53 -30.68 -55.51
C SER A 477 31.38 -31.55 -54.25
N GLN A 478 31.35 -30.93 -53.08
CA GLN A 478 31.31 -31.56 -51.75
C GLN A 478 30.60 -30.59 -50.78
N PRO A 479 30.07 -31.08 -49.63
CA PRO A 479 29.63 -30.22 -48.53
C PRO A 479 30.72 -29.24 -48.08
N VAL A 480 30.31 -28.03 -47.70
CA VAL A 480 31.22 -26.97 -47.22
C VAL A 480 31.08 -26.78 -45.72
N VAL A 481 32.10 -26.19 -45.10
CA VAL A 481 32.06 -25.68 -43.73
C VAL A 481 32.40 -24.20 -43.72
N PRO A 482 31.83 -23.39 -42.80
CA PRO A 482 32.35 -22.07 -42.46
C PRO A 482 33.85 -22.15 -42.12
N ALA A 483 34.63 -21.17 -42.57
CA ALA A 483 36.09 -21.20 -42.46
C ALA A 483 36.67 -19.81 -42.16
N PHE A 484 37.58 -19.76 -41.18
CA PHE A 484 38.07 -18.53 -40.58
C PHE A 484 39.60 -18.56 -40.42
N MET A 485 40.28 -17.43 -40.65
CA MET A 485 41.73 -17.30 -40.52
C MET A 485 42.11 -15.91 -40.00
N THR A 486 43.04 -15.81 -39.05
CA THR A 486 43.52 -14.54 -38.48
C THR A 486 45.01 -14.28 -38.79
N GLY A 487 45.49 -13.04 -38.55
CA GLY A 487 46.89 -12.67 -38.68
C GLY A 487 47.64 -12.65 -37.34
N GLY A 488 48.88 -13.16 -37.31
CA GLY A 488 49.74 -13.15 -36.13
C GLY A 488 50.48 -11.81 -35.90
N PRO A 489 50.92 -11.52 -34.66
CA PRO A 489 51.56 -10.25 -34.30
C PRO A 489 53.08 -10.21 -34.57
N MET A 490 53.58 -9.00 -34.84
CA MET A 490 55.00 -8.71 -35.08
C MET A 490 55.88 -8.68 -33.81
N PRO A 491 57.22 -8.83 -33.93
CA PRO A 491 58.15 -8.72 -32.80
C PRO A 491 58.09 -7.34 -32.11
N ARG A 492 58.20 -7.33 -30.77
CA ARG A 492 58.04 -6.13 -29.94
C ARG A 492 59.33 -5.30 -29.88
N LEU A 493 59.21 -4.00 -30.16
CA LEU A 493 60.27 -3.01 -29.88
C LEU A 493 60.42 -2.79 -28.34
N ASN A 494 61.61 -2.42 -27.88
CA ASN A 494 61.92 -2.41 -26.44
C ASN A 494 61.20 -1.27 -25.68
N ARG A 495 60.22 -1.65 -24.86
CA ARG A 495 59.29 -0.76 -24.15
C ARG A 495 59.96 0.23 -23.20
N THR A 496 61.11 -0.11 -22.63
CA THR A 496 61.84 0.73 -21.66
C THR A 496 62.35 2.04 -22.26
N VAL A 497 62.80 2.01 -23.52
CA VAL A 497 63.28 3.20 -24.24
C VAL A 497 62.12 4.17 -24.52
N VAL A 498 60.94 3.62 -24.86
CA VAL A 498 59.73 4.39 -25.13
C VAL A 498 59.21 5.08 -23.86
N LEU A 499 59.18 4.38 -22.72
CA LEU A 499 58.81 5.02 -21.44
C LEU A 499 59.79 6.12 -21.02
N ALA A 500 61.10 5.92 -21.19
CA ALA A 500 62.11 6.93 -20.84
C ALA A 500 61.92 8.23 -21.64
N LEU A 501 61.65 8.13 -22.95
CA LEU A 501 61.34 9.29 -23.81
C LEU A 501 60.03 9.97 -23.39
N LEU A 502 58.96 9.20 -23.15
CA LEU A 502 57.66 9.75 -22.76
C LEU A 502 57.74 10.50 -21.41
N ILE A 503 58.38 9.92 -20.40
CA ILE A 503 58.56 10.56 -19.08
C ILE A 503 59.35 11.87 -19.23
N ALA A 504 60.47 11.87 -19.97
CA ALA A 504 61.26 13.07 -20.20
C ALA A 504 60.45 14.20 -20.88
N THR A 505 59.68 13.88 -21.93
CA THR A 505 58.82 14.88 -22.60
C THR A 505 57.71 15.41 -21.68
N SER A 506 57.10 14.54 -20.87
CA SER A 506 56.03 14.93 -19.94
C SER A 506 56.53 15.85 -18.82
N SER A 507 57.73 15.63 -18.28
CA SER A 507 58.32 16.51 -17.27
C SER A 507 58.63 17.91 -17.81
N ILE A 508 59.12 18.00 -19.06
CA ILE A 508 59.37 19.29 -19.73
C ILE A 508 58.06 20.05 -19.96
N PHE A 509 56.99 19.37 -20.38
CA PHE A 509 55.68 19.98 -20.59
C PHE A 509 55.07 20.53 -19.29
N LEU A 510 55.18 19.79 -18.17
CA LEU A 510 54.64 20.22 -16.88
C LEU A 510 55.37 21.49 -16.34
N LEU A 511 56.69 21.55 -16.52
CA LEU A 511 57.48 22.73 -16.17
C LEU A 511 57.12 23.96 -17.03
N PHE A 512 56.83 23.76 -18.32
CA PHE A 512 56.35 24.81 -19.21
C PHE A 512 54.98 25.34 -18.78
N GLN A 513 54.05 24.46 -18.41
CA GLN A 513 52.72 24.87 -17.88
C GLN A 513 52.84 25.65 -16.57
N LEU A 514 53.67 25.21 -15.62
CA LEU A 514 53.90 25.90 -14.35
C LEU A 514 54.56 27.29 -14.53
N TYR A 515 55.48 27.41 -15.50
CA TYR A 515 56.04 28.70 -15.90
C TYR A 515 54.96 29.64 -16.45
N TYR A 516 54.14 29.15 -17.38
CA TYR A 516 53.04 29.91 -18.00
C TYR A 516 52.03 30.40 -16.97
N TYR A 517 51.57 29.52 -16.07
CA TYR A 517 50.61 29.85 -15.02
C TYR A 517 51.11 30.98 -14.10
N ARG A 518 52.38 30.91 -13.69
CA ARG A 518 52.98 31.87 -12.75
C ARG A 518 53.20 33.27 -13.36
N GLN A 519 53.34 33.35 -14.68
CA GLN A 519 53.65 34.60 -15.40
C GLN A 519 52.41 35.31 -15.98
N TYR A 520 51.30 34.59 -16.19
CA TYR A 520 50.07 35.17 -16.76
C TYR A 520 48.98 35.51 -15.72
N VAL A 521 48.77 34.67 -14.70
CA VAL A 521 47.71 34.87 -13.70
C VAL A 521 48.00 36.07 -12.78
N SER A 522 49.27 36.42 -12.61
CA SER A 522 49.74 37.60 -11.86
C SER A 522 49.47 38.95 -12.54
N LYS A 523 48.86 38.98 -13.74
CA LYS A 523 48.45 40.20 -14.47
C LYS A 523 46.94 40.34 -14.70
N TRP A 524 46.13 39.47 -14.11
CA TRP A 524 44.65 39.53 -14.20
C TRP A 524 43.96 40.05 -12.94
N ALA A 525 44.72 40.47 -11.91
CA ALA A 525 44.19 40.89 -10.62
C ALA A 525 43.75 42.37 -10.54
N ASP A 526 44.16 43.22 -11.49
CA ASP A 526 44.02 44.68 -11.43
C ASP A 526 42.87 45.27 -12.28
N SER A 527 41.94 44.45 -12.80
CA SER A 527 40.88 44.95 -13.69
C SER A 527 39.53 44.26 -13.55
N LEU A 528 38.81 44.58 -12.46
CA LEU A 528 37.34 44.63 -12.40
C LEU A 528 36.85 45.28 -11.09
N GLN A 529 36.98 46.61 -11.00
CA GLN A 529 36.10 47.40 -10.15
C GLN A 529 34.73 47.58 -10.86
N HIS A 530 33.72 47.99 -10.10
CA HIS A 530 32.29 48.13 -10.48
C HIS A 530 31.51 46.80 -10.58
N GLY A 531 30.71 46.54 -9.54
CA GLY A 531 29.45 45.78 -9.67
C GLY A 531 28.28 46.74 -10.00
N PRO A 532 27.00 46.32 -9.84
CA PRO A 532 26.54 45.09 -9.19
C PRO A 532 25.61 44.21 -10.05
N LEU A 533 25.50 42.92 -9.66
CA LEU A 533 24.24 42.16 -9.66
C LEU A 533 24.48 40.83 -8.93
N ALA A 534 23.78 40.59 -7.82
CA ALA A 534 23.95 39.39 -7.01
C ALA A 534 22.77 38.42 -7.22
N LEU A 535 23.02 37.26 -7.83
CA LEU A 535 22.20 36.07 -7.63
C LEU A 535 22.93 35.14 -6.66
N SER A 536 22.23 34.73 -5.60
CA SER A 536 22.78 33.85 -4.56
C SER A 536 22.62 32.38 -4.91
N SER A 537 23.62 31.57 -4.58
CA SER A 537 23.59 30.12 -4.76
C SER A 537 22.70 29.43 -3.72
N LYS A 538 21.65 28.72 -4.16
CA LYS A 538 21.05 27.62 -3.39
C LYS A 538 21.57 26.28 -3.94
N GLY A 539 22.28 25.53 -3.12
CA GLY A 539 22.55 24.11 -3.38
C GLY A 539 21.33 23.25 -2.98
N TYR A 540 21.09 22.16 -3.69
CA TYR A 540 20.07 21.19 -3.30
C TYR A 540 20.58 20.34 -2.13
N LEU A 541 19.88 20.37 -1.00
CA LEU A 541 20.08 19.44 0.12
C LEU A 541 19.55 18.06 -0.23
N ALA A 542 20.12 17.01 0.37
CA ALA A 542 19.60 15.66 0.20
C ALA A 542 18.23 15.53 0.91
N GLY A 543 17.29 14.79 0.31
CA GLY A 543 15.89 14.74 0.78
C GLY A 543 15.69 14.31 2.24
N LYS A 544 16.65 13.59 2.83
CA LYS A 544 16.67 13.24 4.26
C LYS A 544 16.92 14.45 5.17
N GLU A 545 17.87 15.31 4.81
CA GLU A 545 18.26 16.48 5.63
C GLU A 545 17.18 17.55 5.62
N ALA A 546 16.53 17.76 4.46
CA ALA A 546 15.51 18.78 4.28
C ALA A 546 14.31 18.58 5.24
N GLN A 547 13.90 17.34 5.49
CA GLN A 547 12.79 17.01 6.40
C GLN A 547 13.12 17.32 7.86
N TRP A 548 14.33 16.96 8.32
CA TRP A 548 14.81 17.33 9.67
C TRP A 548 15.01 18.83 9.81
N HIS A 549 15.46 19.53 8.77
CA HIS A 549 15.53 21.00 8.76
C HIS A 549 14.14 21.64 8.90
N LEU A 550 13.10 21.09 8.30
CA LEU A 550 11.71 21.53 8.51
C LEU A 550 11.27 21.32 9.96
N VAL A 551 11.43 20.11 10.51
CA VAL A 551 11.08 19.82 11.92
C VAL A 551 11.84 20.75 12.88
N LYS A 552 13.12 21.02 12.61
CA LYS A 552 13.93 21.96 13.39
C LYS A 552 13.42 23.40 13.31
N ARG A 553 12.96 23.89 12.14
CA ARG A 553 12.29 25.21 12.01
C ARG A 553 10.96 25.23 12.78
N PHE A 554 10.16 24.18 12.67
CA PHE A 554 8.87 24.04 13.35
C PHE A 554 9.01 24.00 14.88
N LEU A 555 9.87 23.16 15.44
CA LEU A 555 10.13 23.13 16.89
C LEU A 555 10.72 24.47 17.38
N GLY A 556 11.50 25.16 16.52
CA GLY A 556 11.94 26.54 16.75
C GLY A 556 10.84 27.62 16.68
N LEU A 557 9.68 27.33 16.09
CA LEU A 557 8.46 28.15 16.19
C LEU A 557 7.66 27.78 17.44
N ALA A 558 7.42 26.49 17.66
CA ALA A 558 6.72 26.00 18.85
C ALA A 558 7.39 26.49 20.14
N ARG A 559 8.73 26.51 20.21
CA ARG A 559 9.46 27.08 21.35
C ARG A 559 9.42 28.61 21.43
N LYS A 560 9.34 29.34 20.30
CA LYS A 560 9.17 30.82 20.27
C LYS A 560 7.83 31.22 20.89
N PHE A 561 6.77 30.45 20.61
CA PHE A 561 5.39 30.74 21.02
C PHE A 561 4.87 29.86 22.17
N SER A 562 5.76 29.11 22.83
CA SER A 562 5.44 28.19 23.94
C SER A 562 4.33 27.17 23.63
N LEU A 563 4.19 26.75 22.37
CA LEU A 563 3.16 25.80 21.94
C LEU A 563 3.41 24.43 22.61
N PRO A 564 2.42 23.85 23.33
CA PRO A 564 2.54 22.57 24.02
C PRO A 564 2.40 21.39 23.04
N VAL A 565 3.38 21.25 22.15
CA VAL A 565 3.45 20.16 21.16
C VAL A 565 4.17 18.92 21.69
N PHE A 566 3.78 17.74 21.21
CA PHE A 566 4.42 16.45 21.41
C PHE A 566 4.28 15.60 20.15
N LEU A 567 5.18 14.65 19.91
CA LEU A 567 5.12 13.79 18.72
C LEU A 567 4.04 12.70 18.91
N VAL A 568 3.15 12.56 17.92
CA VAL A 568 2.10 11.52 17.88
C VAL A 568 2.18 10.65 16.61
N ASP A 569 3.17 10.94 15.77
CA ASP A 569 3.49 10.28 14.52
C ASP A 569 3.66 8.76 14.66
N THR A 570 2.77 8.01 14.02
CA THR A 570 2.66 6.55 14.22
C THR A 570 3.91 5.81 13.78
N VAL A 571 4.51 6.22 12.66
CA VAL A 571 5.74 5.62 12.09
C VAL A 571 6.93 5.83 13.03
N THR A 572 7.12 7.04 13.55
CA THR A 572 8.26 7.33 14.43
C THR A 572 8.12 6.63 15.78
N LEU A 573 6.92 6.59 16.35
CA LEU A 573 6.65 5.86 17.59
C LEU A 573 6.81 4.34 17.38
N SER A 574 6.45 3.80 16.22
CA SER A 574 6.66 2.38 15.89
C SER A 574 8.14 2.01 15.77
N LEU A 575 8.95 2.86 15.12
CA LEU A 575 10.40 2.69 15.05
C LEU A 575 11.05 2.75 16.44
N LEU A 576 10.62 3.68 17.30
CA LEU A 576 11.09 3.78 18.69
C LEU A 576 10.72 2.54 19.52
N THR A 577 9.55 1.92 19.29
CA THR A 577 9.20 0.63 19.92
C THR A 577 10.13 -0.49 19.47
N GLN A 578 10.38 -0.63 18.16
CA GLN A 578 11.28 -1.66 17.62
C GLN A 578 12.72 -1.49 18.11
N GLU A 579 13.24 -0.25 18.14
CA GLU A 579 14.59 0.01 18.61
C GLU A 579 14.71 -0.16 20.14
N ALA A 580 13.66 0.09 20.93
CA ALA A 580 13.65 -0.21 22.36
C ALA A 580 13.74 -1.72 22.69
N GLU A 581 13.39 -2.59 21.76
CA GLU A 581 13.62 -4.05 21.88
C GLU A 581 15.06 -4.42 21.50
N LEU A 582 15.60 -3.83 20.43
CA LEU A 582 16.99 -4.03 19.97
C LEU A 582 18.05 -3.43 20.91
N LEU A 583 17.74 -2.32 21.59
CA LEU A 583 18.64 -1.65 22.55
C LEU A 583 18.91 -2.43 23.83
N LYS A 584 18.28 -3.61 24.03
CA LYS A 584 18.65 -4.52 25.11
C LYS A 584 20.00 -5.23 24.89
N ASP A 585 20.54 -5.23 23.66
CA ASP A 585 21.70 -6.06 23.29
C ASP A 585 22.85 -5.31 22.58
N SER A 586 22.81 -3.97 22.46
CA SER A 586 23.95 -3.20 21.93
C SER A 586 24.06 -1.75 22.41
N GLN A 587 25.31 -1.26 22.54
CA GLN A 587 25.62 0.16 22.66
C GLN A 587 26.00 0.73 21.30
N LEU A 588 25.35 1.82 20.88
CA LEU A 588 25.72 2.57 19.66
C LEU A 588 26.14 4.02 19.98
N LYS A 589 26.93 4.60 19.08
CA LYS A 589 27.59 5.90 19.24
C LYS A 589 27.16 6.89 18.17
N GLU A 590 27.00 8.13 18.62
CA GLU A 590 26.91 9.39 17.86
C GLU A 590 25.71 9.54 16.89
N PRO A 591 25.22 10.79 16.70
CA PRO A 591 23.91 11.02 16.10
C PRO A 591 23.96 11.03 14.57
N GLN A 592 23.77 9.86 13.96
CA GLN A 592 23.13 9.83 12.63
C GLN A 592 21.63 10.06 12.79
N CYS A 593 21.00 10.68 11.80
CA CYS A 593 19.58 11.04 11.87
C CYS A 593 18.72 9.82 11.48
N THR A 594 18.19 9.13 12.48
CA THR A 594 17.56 7.80 12.34
C THR A 594 16.04 7.91 12.25
N PHE A 595 15.41 8.78 13.02
CA PHE A 595 13.97 8.77 13.26
C PHE A 595 13.21 9.80 12.42
N LEU A 596 13.66 11.06 12.46
CA LEU A 596 13.02 12.24 11.89
C LEU A 596 13.49 12.55 10.45
N CYS A 597 14.57 11.90 9.98
CA CYS A 597 15.03 11.93 8.57
C CYS A 597 14.49 10.79 7.69
N THR A 598 13.55 9.98 8.21
CA THR A 598 12.86 8.95 7.42
C THR A 598 12.01 9.61 6.34
N HIS A 599 12.20 9.23 5.08
CA HIS A 599 11.59 9.94 3.93
C HIS A 599 10.09 9.64 3.83
N ARG A 600 9.26 10.66 4.09
CA ARG A 600 7.79 10.55 4.16
C ARG A 600 7.11 11.89 3.90
N HIS A 601 5.82 11.84 3.53
CA HIS A 601 5.06 13.03 3.13
C HIS A 601 4.88 14.08 4.25
N PHE A 602 4.74 13.66 5.51
CA PHE A 602 4.49 14.54 6.66
C PHE A 602 5.07 13.93 7.96
N ILE A 603 5.15 14.74 9.02
CA ILE A 603 5.45 14.29 10.39
C ILE A 603 4.41 14.88 11.33
N THR A 604 3.80 14.05 12.18
CA THR A 604 2.62 14.44 12.98
C THR A 604 2.92 14.75 14.45
N PHE A 605 2.51 15.94 14.89
CA PHE A 605 2.58 16.38 16.28
C PHE A 605 1.17 16.61 16.86
N GLY A 606 0.95 16.22 18.12
CA GLY A 606 -0.22 16.61 18.90
C GLY A 606 0.01 17.97 19.56
N LEU A 607 -0.98 18.87 19.51
CA LEU A 607 -0.99 20.15 20.22
C LEU A 607 -2.10 20.14 21.27
N LEU A 608 -1.77 20.39 22.55
CA LEU A 608 -2.77 20.46 23.62
C LEU A 608 -3.58 21.76 23.53
N GLY A 609 -4.75 21.68 22.88
CA GLY A 609 -5.61 22.82 22.55
C GLY A 609 -6.08 23.62 23.77
N ASN A 610 -6.46 22.96 24.87
CA ASN A 610 -6.92 23.64 26.09
C ASN A 610 -5.82 24.49 26.79
N VAL A 611 -4.54 24.28 26.44
CA VAL A 611 -3.39 25.04 26.98
C VAL A 611 -2.98 26.18 26.04
N TRP A 612 -3.42 26.17 24.79
CA TRP A 612 -3.24 27.25 23.83
C TRP A 612 -4.38 28.28 23.95
N LYS A 613 -4.05 29.53 24.30
CA LYS A 613 -5.05 30.59 24.46
C LYS A 613 -5.44 31.18 23.11
N TYR A 614 -6.64 30.81 22.65
CA TYR A 614 -7.30 31.39 21.48
C TYR A 614 -8.04 32.70 21.84
N ASP A 615 -7.98 33.71 20.97
CA ASP A 615 -8.67 35.00 21.17
C ASP A 615 -10.09 34.93 20.56
N HIS A 616 -11.12 34.95 21.42
CA HIS A 616 -12.50 35.15 20.99
C HIS A 616 -12.87 36.64 21.00
N GLY A 617 -13.45 37.13 19.91
CA GLY A 617 -14.10 38.44 19.86
C GLY A 617 -15.47 38.38 19.16
N PRO A 618 -16.42 39.28 19.50
CA PRO A 618 -16.44 40.15 20.66
C PRO A 618 -16.97 39.44 21.93
N LYS A 619 -16.85 40.07 23.11
CA LYS A 619 -17.25 39.49 24.40
C LYS A 619 -18.78 39.35 24.50
N GLY A 620 -19.29 38.14 24.79
CA GLY A 620 -20.75 37.93 24.89
C GLY A 620 -21.29 36.68 25.62
N ALA A 621 -20.47 35.74 26.12
CA ALA A 621 -21.01 34.47 26.66
C ALA A 621 -20.27 33.84 27.87
N GLN A 622 -19.09 34.33 28.27
CA GLN A 622 -18.12 33.53 29.05
C GLN A 622 -18.02 33.88 30.55
N ASP A 623 -19.16 34.04 31.24
CA ASP A 623 -19.21 34.38 32.68
C ASP A 623 -20.24 33.54 33.49
N SER A 624 -20.73 32.44 32.92
CA SER A 624 -21.76 31.57 33.49
C SER A 624 -21.24 30.26 34.09
N PHE A 625 -20.16 29.69 33.54
CA PHE A 625 -19.74 28.31 33.87
C PHE A 625 -18.89 28.15 35.14
N THR A 626 -18.44 29.23 35.76
CA THR A 626 -17.65 29.20 37.02
C THR A 626 -18.51 29.32 38.28
N LYS A 627 -19.85 29.34 38.17
CA LYS A 627 -20.80 29.52 39.29
C LYS A 627 -21.83 28.40 39.45
N ARG A 628 -21.44 27.13 39.26
CA ARG A 628 -22.28 25.96 39.61
C ARG A 628 -21.53 24.73 40.14
N ALA A 629 -20.42 24.95 40.86
CA ALA A 629 -19.63 23.90 41.51
C ALA A 629 -19.26 24.24 42.97
N GLY A 630 -20.25 24.70 43.76
CA GLY A 630 -20.23 24.62 45.21
C GLY A 630 -21.38 23.73 45.68
N THR A 631 -21.32 23.03 46.81
CA THR A 631 -20.30 22.99 47.88
C THR A 631 -20.45 21.69 48.68
N SER A 632 -19.37 20.96 48.98
CA SER A 632 -19.29 20.09 50.17
C SER A 632 -17.86 19.64 50.47
N ILE A 633 -17.62 19.24 51.73
CA ILE A 633 -16.43 18.56 52.27
C ILE A 633 -15.06 19.22 52.00
N CYS A 634 -14.68 20.16 52.88
CA CYS A 634 -13.38 20.09 53.58
C CYS A 634 -13.31 21.11 54.74
N GLU A 635 -13.87 20.74 55.89
CA GLU A 635 -13.40 21.30 57.16
C GLU A 635 -12.11 20.57 57.60
N SER A 636 -11.37 21.17 58.54
CA SER A 636 -10.19 20.59 59.20
C SER A 636 -8.94 20.38 58.31
N ILE A 637 -8.04 21.37 58.29
CA ILE A 637 -6.85 21.36 59.18
C ILE A 637 -6.15 22.72 59.13
N LEU A 638 -5.80 23.22 60.31
CA LEU A 638 -4.98 24.43 60.53
C LEU A 638 -3.53 24.00 60.80
N VAL A 639 -2.59 24.94 60.71
CA VAL A 639 -1.15 24.77 61.02
C VAL A 639 -0.35 23.97 59.97
N TYR A 640 0.22 24.66 58.99
CA TYR A 640 1.63 25.07 59.09
C TYR A 640 1.95 26.19 58.09
N ALA A 641 2.28 27.37 58.60
CA ALA A 641 2.85 28.45 57.80
C ALA A 641 4.35 28.57 58.13
N PHE A 642 5.22 28.15 57.21
CA PHE A 642 6.64 28.50 57.23
C PHE A 642 7.25 28.40 55.82
N MET A 643 8.32 29.18 55.60
CA MET A 643 9.14 29.23 54.37
C MET A 643 8.42 29.66 53.10
N GLY A 644 8.13 30.96 53.03
CA GLY A 644 7.96 31.64 51.74
C GLY A 644 9.32 32.07 51.18
N GLU A 645 9.72 31.48 50.06
CA GLU A 645 10.70 32.01 49.09
C GLU A 645 10.38 31.41 47.70
N TYR A 646 11.13 31.74 46.64
CA TYR A 646 10.93 31.30 45.24
C TYR A 646 9.70 31.80 44.44
N CYS A 647 8.75 32.55 45.02
CA CYS A 647 7.65 33.14 44.23
C CYS A 647 8.03 34.50 43.59
N HIS A 648 9.04 34.53 42.70
CA HIS A 648 9.50 35.80 42.10
C HIS A 648 10.07 35.75 40.67
N ARG A 649 9.53 34.90 39.76
CA ARG A 649 9.95 34.94 38.33
C ARG A 649 8.95 34.51 37.25
N TYR A 650 7.66 34.86 37.35
CA TYR A 650 6.76 34.89 36.19
C TYR A 650 5.82 36.11 36.21
N ARG A 651 6.25 37.20 35.56
CA ARG A 651 5.41 38.37 35.22
C ARG A 651 5.53 38.62 33.72
N TYR A 652 4.39 38.77 33.05
CA TYR A 652 4.24 39.19 31.65
C TYR A 652 5.08 38.43 30.61
N ALA A 653 4.52 37.31 30.13
CA ALA A 653 4.66 36.89 28.73
C ALA A 653 3.40 37.33 27.98
N GLY A 654 3.55 37.85 26.75
CA GLY A 654 2.45 38.45 26.00
C GLY A 654 1.45 37.44 25.43
N THR A 655 0.21 37.90 25.18
CA THR A 655 -0.78 37.17 24.38
C THR A 655 -0.26 36.94 22.98
N THR A 656 -0.22 35.69 22.53
CA THR A 656 0.16 35.31 21.16
C THR A 656 -1.12 35.12 20.34
N SER A 657 -1.34 35.98 19.35
CA SER A 657 -2.45 35.84 18.40
C SER A 657 -2.12 34.79 17.33
N GLN A 658 -3.16 34.22 16.72
CA GLN A 658 -3.03 33.30 15.58
C GLN A 658 -2.25 33.95 14.41
N ALA A 659 -2.54 35.22 14.10
CA ALA A 659 -1.82 35.99 13.09
C ALA A 659 -0.30 36.02 13.37
N ALA A 660 0.13 36.30 14.61
CA ALA A 660 1.55 36.36 14.95
C ALA A 660 2.28 35.01 14.81
N LEU A 661 1.58 33.88 14.85
CA LEU A 661 2.14 32.56 14.52
C LEU A 661 2.28 32.38 13.00
N GLN A 662 1.31 32.83 12.21
CA GLN A 662 1.34 32.79 10.75
C GLN A 662 2.41 33.73 10.18
N ASP A 663 2.41 35.01 10.59
CA ASP A 663 3.41 36.01 10.20
C ASP A 663 4.84 35.46 10.43
N ALA A 664 5.06 34.84 11.60
CA ALA A 664 6.35 34.27 11.97
C ALA A 664 6.71 32.93 11.28
N ALA A 665 5.73 32.24 10.68
CA ALA A 665 5.97 31.11 9.79
C ALA A 665 6.40 31.62 8.40
N GLU A 666 5.70 32.63 7.88
CA GLU A 666 6.02 33.29 6.61
C GLU A 666 7.40 33.97 6.66
N GLU A 667 7.76 34.65 7.77
CA GLU A 667 9.12 35.15 8.10
C GLU A 667 10.22 34.07 7.93
N ARG A 668 9.87 32.79 8.04
CA ARG A 668 10.79 31.64 8.03
C ARG A 668 10.67 30.79 6.76
N GLY A 669 9.93 31.26 5.76
CA GLY A 669 9.69 30.54 4.51
C GLY A 669 8.86 29.26 4.71
N LEU A 670 7.90 29.30 5.63
CA LEU A 670 6.95 28.23 5.88
C LEU A 670 5.53 28.71 5.58
N GLU A 671 4.78 27.95 4.80
CA GLU A 671 3.37 28.22 4.52
C GLU A 671 2.52 27.50 5.59
N LEU A 672 1.48 28.15 6.11
CA LEU A 672 0.59 27.60 7.14
C LEU A 672 -0.85 27.51 6.62
N LEU A 673 -1.44 26.32 6.69
CA LEU A 673 -2.87 26.07 6.45
C LEU A 673 -3.53 25.61 7.76
N GLU A 674 -4.48 26.40 8.26
CA GLU A 674 -5.34 26.01 9.38
C GLU A 674 -6.64 25.39 8.85
N LEU A 675 -7.01 24.22 9.39
CA LEU A 675 -8.27 23.56 9.13
C LEU A 675 -9.14 23.64 10.39
N ARG A 676 -10.31 24.25 10.24
CA ARG A 676 -11.27 24.50 11.33
C ARG A 676 -12.48 23.58 11.23
N GLY A 677 -13.20 23.44 12.34
CA GLY A 677 -14.49 22.77 12.39
C GLY A 677 -15.24 23.08 13.69
N LYS A 678 -16.50 22.68 13.79
CA LYS A 678 -17.35 22.91 14.97
C LYS A 678 -16.79 22.21 16.22
N ASP A 679 -16.75 22.92 17.33
CA ASP A 679 -16.46 22.34 18.65
C ASP A 679 -17.68 21.57 19.18
N PRO A 680 -17.63 20.22 19.28
CA PRO A 680 -18.77 19.45 19.80
C PRO A 680 -19.03 19.71 21.29
N ARG A 681 -18.06 20.23 22.04
CA ARG A 681 -18.23 20.61 23.45
C ARG A 681 -19.10 21.85 23.63
N LEU A 682 -19.30 22.60 22.54
CA LEU A 682 -20.15 23.79 22.45
C LEU A 682 -21.43 23.53 21.65
N VAL A 683 -21.61 22.32 21.11
CA VAL A 683 -22.86 21.88 20.47
C VAL A 683 -23.67 21.11 21.52
N GLY A 684 -24.74 21.73 22.01
CA GLY A 684 -25.66 21.15 22.99
C GLY A 684 -27.09 21.12 22.48
N MET A 685 -28.02 20.71 23.33
CA MET A 685 -29.46 20.80 23.03
C MET A 685 -29.93 22.26 22.89
N ASP A 686 -29.37 23.15 23.70
CA ASP A 686 -29.74 24.56 23.76
C ASP A 686 -29.01 25.44 22.72
N ASP A 687 -27.86 24.97 22.20
CA ASP A 687 -27.08 25.64 21.15
C ASP A 687 -26.57 24.63 20.12
N LEU A 688 -27.26 24.60 18.97
CA LEU A 688 -26.87 23.80 17.79
C LEU A 688 -25.96 24.57 16.82
N THR A 689 -25.59 25.83 17.13
CA THR A 689 -24.75 26.64 16.26
C THR A 689 -23.30 26.15 16.32
N GLY A 690 -22.70 26.05 17.50
CA GLY A 690 -21.33 25.56 17.72
C GLY A 690 -20.25 26.46 17.13
N SER A 691 -19.36 26.99 17.97
CA SER A 691 -18.23 27.80 17.52
C SER A 691 -17.22 26.97 16.72
N GLU A 692 -16.57 27.57 15.71
CA GLU A 692 -15.49 26.92 14.97
C GLU A 692 -14.14 27.05 15.68
N ILE A 693 -13.51 25.91 15.91
CA ILE A 693 -12.19 25.75 16.51
C ILE A 693 -11.17 25.21 15.48
N PRO A 694 -9.87 25.51 15.60
CA PRO A 694 -8.82 24.89 14.81
C PRO A 694 -8.66 23.41 15.19
N LEU A 695 -8.79 22.51 14.22
CA LEU A 695 -8.69 21.05 14.42
C LEU A 695 -7.35 20.49 13.94
N HIS A 696 -6.81 21.04 12.85
CA HIS A 696 -5.50 20.66 12.32
C HIS A 696 -4.75 21.88 11.77
N LEU A 697 -3.43 21.89 11.91
CA LEU A 697 -2.53 22.81 11.21
C LEU A 697 -1.62 22.00 10.29
N LEU A 698 -1.39 22.49 9.07
CA LEU A 698 -0.47 21.91 8.09
C LEU A 698 0.56 22.96 7.71
N ILE A 699 1.85 22.61 7.82
CA ILE A 699 2.97 23.54 7.63
C ILE A 699 3.85 23.03 6.50
N ARG A 700 3.89 23.74 5.37
CA ARG A 700 4.64 23.37 4.16
C ARG A 700 5.95 24.17 4.05
N SER A 701 7.01 23.54 3.56
CA SER A 701 8.26 24.20 3.17
C SER A 701 8.71 23.73 1.80
N ASP A 702 9.22 24.69 1.00
CA ASP A 702 9.80 24.46 -0.33
C ASP A 702 8.93 23.55 -1.23
N GLY A 703 7.60 23.72 -1.15
CA GLY A 703 6.58 23.08 -2.00
C GLY A 703 6.22 21.61 -1.72
N HIS A 704 7.03 20.87 -0.95
CA HIS A 704 6.90 19.40 -0.89
C HIS A 704 6.98 18.76 0.50
N LEU A 705 7.54 19.43 1.51
CA LEU A 705 7.73 18.86 2.85
C LEU A 705 6.72 19.44 3.83
N LEU A 706 6.07 18.57 4.61
CA LEU A 706 4.99 18.95 5.52
C LEU A 706 5.28 18.57 6.98
N VAL A 707 4.80 19.39 7.91
CA VAL A 707 4.51 19.01 9.29
C VAL A 707 3.00 19.12 9.50
N HIS A 708 2.42 18.07 10.08
CA HIS A 708 1.01 18.05 10.49
C HIS A 708 0.93 18.26 12.00
N VAL A 709 0.01 19.09 12.44
CA VAL A 709 -0.30 19.27 13.86
C VAL A 709 -1.78 18.98 14.07
N VAL A 710 -2.10 17.93 14.82
CA VAL A 710 -3.48 17.63 15.25
C VAL A 710 -3.75 18.32 16.59
N VAL A 711 -4.84 19.05 16.68
CA VAL A 711 -5.21 19.78 17.91
C VAL A 711 -6.05 18.86 18.79
N LEU A 712 -5.52 18.56 19.98
CA LEU A 712 -6.09 17.67 20.98
C LEU A 712 -6.69 18.48 22.12
N TYR A 713 -8.01 18.45 22.21
CA TYR A 713 -8.82 19.17 23.20
C TYR A 713 -9.22 18.24 24.35
N GLU A 714 -9.16 18.75 25.57
CA GLU A 714 -9.55 18.01 26.76
C GLU A 714 -11.07 18.19 27.04
N ARG A 715 -11.77 17.07 27.30
CA ARG A 715 -13.24 16.96 27.55
C ARG A 715 -13.54 16.57 29.00
N SER A 716 -14.81 16.67 29.42
CA SER A 716 -15.23 16.51 30.83
C SER A 716 -14.89 15.14 31.42
N GLY A 717 -14.88 14.08 30.61
CA GLY A 717 -14.46 12.72 31.00
C GLY A 717 -12.95 12.52 31.20
N ASN A 718 -12.14 13.57 31.34
CA ASN A 718 -10.67 13.52 31.54
C ASN A 718 -9.91 12.75 30.43
N TYR A 719 -10.25 13.05 29.17
CA TYR A 719 -9.62 12.47 27.99
C TYR A 719 -9.35 13.53 26.92
N LEU A 720 -8.44 13.21 25.99
CA LEU A 720 -8.11 14.05 24.83
C LEU A 720 -8.94 13.62 23.61
N TRP A 721 -9.46 14.60 22.88
CA TRP A 721 -10.28 14.46 21.68
C TRP A 721 -9.68 15.28 20.54
N HIS A 722 -9.72 14.77 19.30
CA HIS A 722 -9.54 15.58 18.09
C HIS A 722 -10.73 15.41 17.14
N GLY A 723 -11.00 16.45 16.35
CA GLY A 723 -12.04 16.41 15.34
C GLY A 723 -11.62 15.66 14.06
N PRO A 724 -12.59 15.41 13.17
CA PRO A 724 -12.32 14.92 11.82
C PRO A 724 -11.86 16.07 10.93
N LEU A 725 -11.05 15.75 9.92
CA LEU A 725 -10.63 16.68 8.90
C LEU A 725 -11.72 16.78 7.83
N ARG A 726 -12.33 17.97 7.70
CA ARG A 726 -13.32 18.28 6.67
C ARG A 726 -12.84 19.45 5.84
N LEU A 727 -12.58 19.22 4.55
CA LEU A 727 -12.18 20.26 3.62
C LEU A 727 -13.43 21.06 3.21
N THR A 728 -13.39 22.38 3.37
CA THR A 728 -14.45 23.28 2.92
C THR A 728 -14.15 23.79 1.50
N PRO A 729 -15.19 24.20 0.73
CA PRO A 729 -14.98 24.78 -0.60
C PRO A 729 -14.06 26.01 -0.55
N GLY A 730 -12.96 25.97 -1.30
CA GLY A 730 -11.97 27.05 -1.38
C GLY A 730 -10.61 26.76 -0.74
N ILE A 731 -10.43 25.60 -0.09
CA ILE A 731 -9.12 25.14 0.39
C ILE A 731 -8.28 24.58 -0.79
N ASP A 732 -6.96 24.81 -0.80
CA ASP A 732 -6.06 24.16 -1.77
C ASP A 732 -5.97 22.65 -1.50
N HIS A 733 -6.69 21.86 -2.29
CA HIS A 733 -6.67 20.40 -2.24
C HIS A 733 -5.28 19.80 -2.60
N ASN A 734 -4.37 20.60 -3.19
CA ASN A 734 -2.99 20.20 -3.46
C ASN A 734 -2.03 20.57 -2.33
N PHE A 735 -2.50 21.20 -1.24
CA PHE A 735 -1.61 21.67 -0.17
C PHE A 735 -0.90 20.51 0.53
N ALA A 736 -1.62 19.40 0.73
CA ALA A 736 -1.14 18.18 1.33
C ALA A 736 -1.85 16.95 0.72
N PRO A 737 -1.26 15.74 0.76
CA PRO A 737 -1.95 14.52 0.37
C PRO A 737 -2.94 14.09 1.46
N PHE A 738 -4.05 14.83 1.63
CA PHE A 738 -4.96 14.72 2.77
C PHE A 738 -5.46 13.29 3.06
N ARG A 739 -5.72 12.48 2.02
CA ARG A 739 -6.12 11.06 2.17
C ARG A 739 -5.10 10.18 2.92
N LYS A 740 -3.82 10.61 3.01
CA LYS A 740 -2.74 9.85 3.66
C LYS A 740 -2.51 10.20 5.14
N LEU A 741 -3.21 11.20 5.71
CA LEU A 741 -2.96 11.67 7.07
C LEU A 741 -3.50 10.68 8.12
N ASP A 742 -2.61 10.18 9.01
CA ASP A 742 -2.94 9.30 10.14
C ASP A 742 -4.09 9.83 11.01
N PHE A 743 -4.15 11.16 11.18
CA PHE A 743 -5.16 11.85 11.99
C PHE A 743 -6.07 12.69 11.08
N GLY A 744 -7.38 12.46 11.17
CA GLY A 744 -8.40 13.27 10.47
C GLY A 744 -9.47 12.46 9.74
N ARG A 745 -9.24 11.17 9.39
CA ARG A 745 -10.25 10.31 8.74
C ARG A 745 -11.54 10.19 9.59
N TYR A 746 -11.42 10.30 10.91
CA TYR A 746 -12.52 10.36 11.87
C TYR A 746 -12.15 11.27 13.06
N ALA A 747 -13.15 11.60 13.89
CA ALA A 747 -12.89 12.13 15.24
C ALA A 747 -12.28 11.01 16.10
N GLY A 748 -11.36 11.34 17.01
CA GLY A 748 -10.65 10.34 17.81
C GLY A 748 -10.48 10.76 19.27
N ALA A 749 -10.54 9.78 20.18
CA ALA A 749 -10.37 9.96 21.62
C ALA A 749 -9.25 9.08 22.19
N TYR A 750 -8.50 9.64 23.14
CA TYR A 750 -7.27 9.09 23.71
C TYR A 750 -7.24 9.37 25.22
N ASP A 751 -6.61 8.50 26.00
CA ASP A 751 -6.18 8.82 27.35
C ASP A 751 -5.18 9.98 27.34
N ARG A 752 -5.07 10.68 28.47
CA ARG A 752 -4.13 11.78 28.64
C ARG A 752 -2.71 11.22 28.85
N PRO A 753 -1.78 11.29 27.88
CA PRO A 753 -0.50 10.61 28.00
C PRO A 753 0.41 11.32 29.01
N GLU A 754 1.15 10.56 29.81
CA GLU A 754 2.31 11.09 30.52
C GLU A 754 3.39 11.43 29.47
N LEU A 755 3.84 12.68 29.42
CA LEU A 755 4.79 13.15 28.41
C LEU A 755 6.21 13.24 28.97
N ILE A 756 7.15 12.55 28.33
CA ILE A 756 8.60 12.66 28.58
C ILE A 756 9.24 13.63 27.59
N LEU A 757 10.26 14.37 28.01
CA LEU A 757 11.13 15.15 27.13
C LEU A 757 12.41 14.35 26.87
N THR A 758 12.77 14.18 25.59
CA THR A 758 14.00 13.51 25.17
C THR A 758 14.60 14.21 23.95
N THR A 759 15.82 13.83 23.55
CA THR A 759 16.48 14.38 22.36
C THR A 759 16.53 13.30 21.27
N LEU A 760 15.75 13.48 20.19
CA LEU A 760 15.77 12.61 19.00
C LEU A 760 16.50 13.32 17.86
N ASP A 761 17.46 12.65 17.22
CA ASP A 761 18.27 13.19 16.11
C ASP A 761 18.86 14.60 16.41
N GLY A 762 19.24 14.86 17.66
CA GLY A 762 19.75 16.16 18.10
C GLY A 762 18.70 17.28 18.24
N LEU A 763 17.41 16.95 18.30
CA LEU A 763 16.29 17.86 18.55
C LEU A 763 15.53 17.46 19.82
N ASP A 764 15.22 18.43 20.68
CA ASP A 764 14.42 18.18 21.89
C ASP A 764 12.94 18.03 21.55
N VAL A 765 12.39 16.84 21.82
CA VAL A 765 11.04 16.41 21.45
C VAL A 765 10.32 15.83 22.67
N ARG A 766 9.03 16.15 22.82
CA ARG A 766 8.16 15.51 23.81
C ARG A 766 7.49 14.26 23.21
N LEU A 767 7.47 13.16 23.94
CA LEU A 767 6.88 11.88 23.52
C LEU A 767 5.89 11.37 24.60
N PRO A 768 4.85 10.59 24.23
CA PRO A 768 4.16 9.72 25.18
C PRO A 768 5.14 8.75 25.83
N LYS A 769 5.05 8.55 27.15
CA LYS A 769 5.95 7.66 27.92
C LYS A 769 5.84 6.17 27.56
N ASN A 770 4.68 5.76 27.03
CA ASN A 770 4.42 4.39 26.58
C ASN A 770 3.96 4.42 25.12
N PHE A 771 4.90 4.20 24.19
CA PHE A 771 4.64 4.27 22.75
C PHE A 771 3.62 3.21 22.31
N SER A 772 3.78 1.97 22.78
CA SER A 772 2.92 0.83 22.42
C SER A 772 1.47 1.01 22.87
N HIS A 773 1.24 1.60 24.05
CA HIS A 773 -0.11 1.95 24.50
C HIS A 773 -0.75 2.98 23.57
N PHE A 774 -0.05 4.09 23.28
CA PHE A 774 -0.57 5.16 22.42
C PHE A 774 -0.86 4.68 20.97
N LEU A 775 -0.03 3.78 20.42
CA LEU A 775 -0.28 3.15 19.12
C LEU A 775 -1.51 2.22 19.16
N THR A 776 -1.69 1.45 20.24
CA THR A 776 -2.87 0.59 20.43
C THR A 776 -4.14 1.42 20.59
N GLU A 777 -4.09 2.51 21.37
CA GLU A 777 -5.17 3.49 21.49
C GLU A 777 -5.52 4.11 20.14
N HIS A 778 -4.54 4.58 19.38
CA HIS A 778 -4.75 5.18 18.05
C HIS A 778 -5.56 4.26 17.13
N SER A 779 -5.23 2.97 17.08
CA SER A 779 -5.95 1.95 16.30
C SER A 779 -7.42 1.75 16.71
N SER A 780 -7.78 2.09 17.96
CA SER A 780 -9.14 1.95 18.51
C SER A 780 -9.74 3.28 18.99
N SER A 781 -9.20 4.41 18.52
CA SER A 781 -9.50 5.77 18.99
C SER A 781 -10.80 6.35 18.43
N ARG A 782 -11.33 5.80 17.33
CA ARG A 782 -12.50 6.30 16.58
C ARG A 782 -13.65 6.67 17.53
N PHE A 783 -14.02 7.95 17.51
CA PHE A 783 -15.00 8.56 18.41
C PHE A 783 -16.28 8.93 17.64
N LEU A 784 -17.44 8.65 18.24
CA LEU A 784 -18.75 9.08 17.75
C LEU A 784 -19.32 10.15 18.69
N GLU A 785 -19.53 11.36 18.16
CA GLU A 785 -20.34 12.37 18.84
C GLU A 785 -21.79 11.93 18.96
N CYS A 786 -22.48 12.45 19.98
CA CYS A 786 -23.93 12.26 20.03
C CYS A 786 -24.65 13.09 18.96
N ARG A 787 -25.79 12.57 18.51
CA ARG A 787 -26.63 13.14 17.43
C ARG A 787 -27.51 14.29 17.94
N TYR A 788 -26.90 15.32 18.54
CA TYR A 788 -27.61 16.42 19.22
C TYR A 788 -28.70 17.08 18.37
N ARG A 789 -28.50 17.21 17.04
CA ARG A 789 -29.47 17.83 16.14
C ARG A 789 -30.73 16.98 15.98
N GLU A 790 -30.57 15.68 15.78
CA GLU A 790 -31.69 14.74 15.67
C GLU A 790 -32.32 14.43 17.02
N ALA A 791 -31.53 14.45 18.10
CA ALA A 791 -32.02 14.33 19.48
C ALA A 791 -32.87 15.55 19.88
N ALA A 792 -32.50 16.76 19.47
CA ALA A 792 -33.32 17.96 19.63
C ALA A 792 -34.63 17.88 18.80
N ALA A 793 -34.57 17.36 17.57
CA ALA A 793 -35.77 17.12 16.76
C ALA A 793 -36.69 16.03 17.36
N PHE A 794 -36.11 14.98 17.95
CA PHE A 794 -36.84 13.97 18.72
C PHE A 794 -37.56 14.61 19.92
N TYR A 795 -36.89 15.48 20.68
CA TYR A 795 -37.53 16.16 21.82
C TYR A 795 -38.59 17.20 21.43
N GLN A 796 -38.60 17.71 20.20
CA GLN A 796 -39.71 18.53 19.67
C GLN A 796 -40.99 17.71 19.43
N LEU A 797 -40.86 16.42 19.11
CA LEU A 797 -42.00 15.50 18.91
C LEU A 797 -42.40 14.79 20.21
N TYR A 798 -41.41 14.48 21.06
CA TYR A 798 -41.56 13.73 22.30
C TYR A 798 -40.85 14.47 23.44
N PRO A 799 -41.51 15.47 24.06
CA PRO A 799 -40.91 16.26 25.13
C PRO A 799 -40.33 15.41 26.26
N ASP A 800 -39.22 15.87 26.83
CA ASP A 800 -38.53 15.15 27.89
C ASP A 800 -39.38 15.06 29.17
N ASP A 801 -39.16 14.01 29.97
CA ASP A 801 -39.93 13.75 31.19
C ASP A 801 -39.28 14.50 32.38
N PRO A 802 -39.91 15.57 32.93
CA PRO A 802 -39.32 16.41 33.96
C PRO A 802 -39.74 15.97 35.38
N SER A 803 -40.35 14.79 35.52
CA SER A 803 -40.83 14.29 36.80
C SER A 803 -39.67 14.06 37.79
N PRO A 804 -39.86 14.30 39.10
CA PRO A 804 -38.86 14.00 40.12
C PRO A 804 -38.35 12.55 40.03
N GLU A 805 -39.23 11.61 39.69
CA GLU A 805 -38.94 10.19 39.50
C GLU A 805 -38.02 9.95 38.30
N ALA A 806 -38.26 10.62 37.16
CA ALA A 806 -37.38 10.58 35.99
C ALA A 806 -35.99 11.19 36.28
N MET A 807 -35.94 12.27 37.05
CA MET A 807 -34.69 12.93 37.46
C MET A 807 -33.88 12.09 38.46
N ASP A 808 -34.54 11.50 39.46
CA ASP A 808 -33.93 10.58 40.44
C ASP A 808 -33.37 9.33 39.74
N PHE A 809 -34.16 8.70 38.86
CA PHE A 809 -33.70 7.55 38.07
C PHE A 809 -32.44 7.87 37.27
N ARG A 810 -32.42 9.01 36.56
CA ARG A 810 -31.25 9.45 35.77
C ARG A 810 -30.03 9.73 36.65
N MET A 811 -30.21 10.31 37.83
CA MET A 811 -29.13 10.57 38.78
C MET A 811 -28.51 9.25 39.30
N LYS A 812 -29.36 8.30 39.68
CA LYS A 812 -28.97 6.95 40.13
C LYS A 812 -28.29 6.17 39.01
N ALA A 813 -28.87 6.15 37.81
CA ALA A 813 -28.32 5.48 36.63
C ALA A 813 -26.97 6.08 36.20
N LYS A 814 -26.80 7.42 36.20
CA LYS A 814 -25.49 8.06 35.97
C LYS A 814 -24.46 7.59 36.99
N SER A 815 -24.82 7.58 38.28
CA SER A 815 -23.94 7.17 39.38
C SER A 815 -23.52 5.70 39.30
N LEU A 816 -24.48 4.82 38.98
CA LEU A 816 -24.27 3.38 38.76
C LEU A 816 -23.35 3.12 37.56
N LEU A 817 -23.57 3.82 36.45
CA LEU A 817 -22.75 3.71 35.24
C LEU A 817 -21.30 4.18 35.49
N HIS A 818 -21.10 5.25 36.26
CA HIS A 818 -19.74 5.71 36.66
C HIS A 818 -19.02 4.69 37.56
N LEU A 819 -19.76 4.00 38.44
CA LEU A 819 -19.19 2.98 39.32
C LEU A 819 -18.83 1.71 38.53
N ALA A 820 -19.75 1.23 37.68
CA ALA A 820 -19.54 0.06 36.82
C ALA A 820 -18.37 0.25 35.84
N ALA A 821 -18.32 1.40 35.16
CA ALA A 821 -17.24 1.74 34.24
C ALA A 821 -15.86 1.77 34.93
N ARG A 822 -15.80 2.28 36.16
CA ARG A 822 -14.56 2.29 36.96
C ARG A 822 -14.08 0.87 37.27
N VAL A 823 -14.97 0.01 37.79
CA VAL A 823 -14.64 -1.38 38.11
C VAL A 823 -14.17 -2.16 36.88
N LEU A 824 -14.85 -2.00 35.74
CA LEU A 824 -14.46 -2.67 34.49
C LEU A 824 -13.13 -2.15 33.94
N THR A 825 -12.85 -0.85 34.09
CA THR A 825 -11.56 -0.24 33.72
C THR A 825 -10.42 -0.73 34.63
N GLU A 826 -10.64 -0.80 35.95
CA GLU A 826 -9.67 -1.33 36.92
C GLU A 826 -9.36 -2.82 36.67
N LEU A 827 -10.34 -3.61 36.20
CA LEU A 827 -10.17 -5.00 35.78
C LEU A 827 -9.58 -5.18 34.36
N GLN A 828 -9.43 -4.09 33.60
CA GLN A 828 -9.03 -4.07 32.18
C GLN A 828 -9.97 -4.89 31.27
N VAL A 829 -11.27 -4.89 31.55
CA VAL A 829 -12.29 -5.59 30.75
C VAL A 829 -12.93 -4.62 29.74
N PRO A 830 -12.80 -4.85 28.41
CA PRO A 830 -13.53 -4.09 27.41
C PRO A 830 -15.04 -4.24 27.56
N PHE A 831 -15.76 -3.11 27.57
CA PHE A 831 -17.22 -3.07 27.69
C PHE A 831 -17.80 -1.92 26.87
N TRP A 832 -19.08 -2.02 26.52
CA TRP A 832 -19.82 -0.98 25.79
C TRP A 832 -21.24 -0.78 26.32
N LEU A 833 -21.88 0.33 25.95
CA LEU A 833 -23.29 0.57 26.23
C LEU A 833 -24.15 -0.37 25.38
N SER A 834 -25.02 -1.15 26.02
CA SER A 834 -25.95 -2.07 25.35
C SER A 834 -27.40 -1.56 25.40
N SER A 835 -28.30 -2.28 24.72
CA SER A 835 -29.77 -2.19 24.81
C SER A 835 -30.33 -0.78 25.05
N GLY A 836 -31.04 -0.53 26.16
CA GLY A 836 -31.73 0.73 26.45
C GLY A 836 -30.77 1.89 26.73
N THR A 837 -29.58 1.60 27.24
CA THR A 837 -28.53 2.61 27.48
C THR A 837 -27.94 3.11 26.16
N CYS A 838 -27.71 2.19 25.21
CA CYS A 838 -27.26 2.49 23.85
C CYS A 838 -28.32 3.28 23.07
N LEU A 839 -29.59 2.85 23.13
CA LEU A 839 -30.71 3.57 22.50
C LEU A 839 -30.87 4.98 23.08
N GLY A 840 -30.73 5.15 24.40
CA GLY A 840 -30.82 6.45 25.06
C GLY A 840 -29.76 7.43 24.56
N TRP A 841 -28.50 6.98 24.49
CA TRP A 841 -27.43 7.74 23.84
C TRP A 841 -27.77 8.06 22.38
N PHE A 842 -27.98 7.04 21.54
CA PHE A 842 -28.08 7.21 20.09
C PHE A 842 -29.29 8.03 19.61
N ARG A 843 -30.43 7.91 20.30
CA ARG A 843 -31.69 8.59 19.94
C ARG A 843 -31.84 9.97 20.56
N GLN A 844 -31.44 10.13 21.82
CA GLN A 844 -31.83 11.29 22.64
C GLN A 844 -30.70 11.87 23.51
N CYS A 845 -29.45 11.45 23.30
CA CYS A 845 -28.23 11.91 23.99
C CYS A 845 -28.31 11.88 25.53
N ASN A 846 -29.17 11.03 26.09
CA ASN A 846 -29.48 11.01 27.52
C ASN A 846 -30.02 9.64 27.95
N ILE A 847 -29.96 9.35 29.25
CA ILE A 847 -30.54 8.13 29.81
C ILE A 847 -32.07 8.18 29.66
N ILE A 848 -32.65 7.11 29.11
CA ILE A 848 -34.11 6.96 28.94
C ILE A 848 -34.75 6.89 30.34
N PRO A 849 -35.64 7.83 30.72
CA PRO A 849 -36.08 7.94 32.11
C PRO A 849 -36.99 6.78 32.59
N TYR A 850 -37.38 5.88 31.69
CA TYR A 850 -38.30 4.78 31.92
C TYR A 850 -37.72 3.38 31.59
N SER A 851 -36.40 3.23 31.34
CA SER A 851 -35.79 1.89 31.19
C SER A 851 -35.89 1.08 32.49
N LYS A 852 -35.57 1.73 33.62
CA LYS A 852 -35.48 1.20 35.00
C LYS A 852 -34.17 0.45 35.31
N ASP A 853 -33.33 0.27 34.30
CA ASP A 853 -32.03 -0.37 34.36
C ASP A 853 -30.97 0.33 33.49
N VAL A 854 -29.72 -0.07 33.71
CA VAL A 854 -28.53 0.28 32.92
C VAL A 854 -27.99 -1.02 32.30
N ASP A 855 -27.81 -1.02 30.98
CA ASP A 855 -27.37 -2.18 30.21
C ASP A 855 -25.94 -1.98 29.70
N LEU A 856 -25.06 -2.95 29.96
CA LEU A 856 -23.72 -3.03 29.38
C LEU A 856 -23.54 -4.33 28.59
N GLY A 857 -22.67 -4.28 27.58
CA GLY A 857 -22.20 -5.44 26.82
C GLY A 857 -20.72 -5.70 27.09
N ILE A 858 -20.35 -6.98 27.17
CA ILE A 858 -18.96 -7.47 27.29
C ILE A 858 -18.81 -8.68 26.37
N TRP A 859 -17.65 -8.86 25.71
CA TRP A 859 -17.40 -10.09 24.94
C TRP A 859 -17.11 -11.25 25.89
N ILE A 860 -17.64 -12.44 25.60
CA ILE A 860 -17.42 -13.61 26.47
C ILE A 860 -15.93 -14.01 26.58
N LYS A 861 -15.12 -13.73 25.55
CA LYS A 861 -13.65 -13.89 25.56
C LYS A 861 -12.94 -12.96 26.55
N ASP A 862 -13.57 -11.86 26.94
CA ASP A 862 -13.07 -10.88 27.91
C ASP A 862 -13.62 -11.13 29.34
N TYR A 863 -14.39 -12.20 29.55
CA TYR A 863 -14.94 -12.56 30.86
C TYR A 863 -13.85 -12.88 31.88
N ARG A 864 -13.96 -12.30 33.08
CA ARG A 864 -13.09 -12.61 34.23
C ARG A 864 -13.86 -13.25 35.38
N HIS A 865 -13.28 -14.28 35.97
CA HIS A 865 -13.86 -15.00 37.11
C HIS A 865 -13.97 -14.16 38.41
N ASP A 866 -13.17 -13.09 38.54
CA ASP A 866 -13.18 -12.19 39.69
C ASP A 866 -14.13 -10.99 39.53
N LEU A 867 -14.79 -10.84 38.37
CA LEU A 867 -15.68 -9.72 38.06
C LEU A 867 -16.81 -9.57 39.09
N THR A 868 -17.51 -10.66 39.43
CA THR A 868 -18.59 -10.64 40.44
C THR A 868 -18.10 -10.18 41.81
N GLN A 869 -16.90 -10.61 42.21
CA GLN A 869 -16.28 -10.22 43.48
C GLN A 869 -15.82 -8.76 43.46
N ALA A 870 -15.30 -8.26 42.34
CA ALA A 870 -14.89 -6.87 42.18
C ALA A 870 -16.08 -5.91 42.27
N PHE A 871 -17.18 -6.21 41.58
CA PHE A 871 -18.44 -5.46 41.70
C PHE A 871 -18.97 -5.49 43.14
N GLN A 872 -18.95 -6.65 43.81
CA GLN A 872 -19.39 -6.76 45.20
C GLN A 872 -18.51 -5.95 46.16
N ARG A 873 -17.17 -5.92 45.97
CA ARG A 873 -16.24 -5.06 46.73
C ARG A 873 -16.50 -3.57 46.49
N ALA A 874 -16.93 -3.20 45.29
CA ALA A 874 -17.30 -1.83 44.92
C ALA A 874 -18.69 -1.39 45.45
N GLY A 875 -19.40 -2.25 46.18
CA GLY A 875 -20.72 -1.97 46.74
C GLY A 875 -21.90 -2.31 45.83
N LEU A 876 -21.65 -3.06 44.73
CA LEU A 876 -22.67 -3.55 43.81
C LEU A 876 -22.84 -5.08 44.01
N PRO A 877 -23.71 -5.54 44.92
CA PRO A 877 -23.97 -6.97 45.09
C PRO A 877 -24.57 -7.58 43.82
N LEU A 878 -24.15 -8.81 43.54
CA LEU A 878 -24.76 -9.67 42.52
C LEU A 878 -26.21 -9.95 42.93
N LYS A 879 -27.13 -9.81 41.98
CA LYS A 879 -28.58 -10.00 42.15
C LYS A 879 -29.10 -11.19 41.36
N HIS A 880 -28.64 -11.32 40.11
CA HIS A 880 -28.90 -12.48 39.26
C HIS A 880 -27.61 -12.95 38.59
N LYS A 881 -27.46 -14.26 38.44
CA LYS A 881 -26.56 -14.89 37.49
C LYS A 881 -27.35 -15.94 36.73
N PHE A 882 -27.50 -15.75 35.42
CA PHE A 882 -28.17 -16.70 34.55
C PHE A 882 -27.20 -17.28 33.52
N GLY A 883 -27.46 -18.52 33.09
CA GLY A 883 -26.67 -19.24 32.09
C GLY A 883 -25.30 -19.72 32.56
N LYS A 884 -24.44 -20.05 31.59
CA LYS A 884 -23.06 -20.51 31.77
C LYS A 884 -22.11 -19.72 30.87
N ILE A 885 -20.81 -19.76 31.17
CA ILE A 885 -19.78 -19.07 30.37
C ILE A 885 -19.85 -19.52 28.91
N GLU A 886 -20.20 -20.79 28.65
CA GLU A 886 -20.29 -21.39 27.32
C GLU A 886 -21.66 -21.15 26.62
N ASP A 887 -22.69 -20.72 27.36
CA ASP A 887 -24.05 -20.56 26.83
C ASP A 887 -24.90 -19.58 27.68
N SER A 888 -25.23 -18.44 27.06
CA SER A 888 -26.25 -17.49 27.53
C SER A 888 -25.98 -16.86 28.91
N LEU A 889 -24.71 -16.53 29.22
CA LEU A 889 -24.34 -15.83 30.45
C LEU A 889 -24.94 -14.42 30.54
N GLU A 890 -25.56 -14.12 31.67
CA GLU A 890 -26.13 -12.81 32.03
C GLU A 890 -25.84 -12.55 33.52
N LEU A 891 -25.34 -11.36 33.88
CA LEU A 891 -25.09 -10.97 35.28
C LEU A 891 -25.81 -9.66 35.61
N SER A 892 -26.77 -9.71 36.54
CA SER A 892 -27.43 -8.51 37.09
C SER A 892 -26.83 -8.14 38.44
N PHE A 893 -26.53 -6.86 38.64
CA PHE A 893 -26.11 -6.28 39.93
C PHE A 893 -27.11 -5.22 40.39
N GLN A 894 -27.17 -4.95 41.70
CA GLN A 894 -28.06 -3.94 42.29
C GLN A 894 -27.25 -2.74 42.81
N GLY A 895 -27.64 -1.51 42.48
CA GLY A 895 -27.06 -0.30 43.05
C GLY A 895 -28.01 0.88 43.07
N LEU A 896 -28.22 1.48 44.24
CA LEU A 896 -29.09 2.66 44.45
C LEU A 896 -30.50 2.48 43.82
N ASP A 897 -31.15 1.36 44.13
CA ASP A 897 -32.44 0.89 43.58
C ASP A 897 -32.48 0.60 42.06
N VAL A 898 -31.48 1.03 41.29
CA VAL A 898 -31.33 0.71 39.86
C VAL A 898 -30.58 -0.62 39.68
N LYS A 899 -31.01 -1.40 38.69
CA LYS A 899 -30.36 -2.66 38.28
C LYS A 899 -29.35 -2.37 37.16
N LEU A 900 -28.15 -2.93 37.27
CA LEU A 900 -27.16 -3.00 36.21
C LEU A 900 -27.21 -4.40 35.59
N ASP A 901 -27.49 -4.52 34.30
CA ASP A 901 -27.36 -5.79 33.57
C ASP A 901 -26.10 -5.80 32.71
N ILE A 902 -25.36 -6.89 32.78
CA ILE A 902 -24.19 -7.17 31.93
C ILE A 902 -24.53 -8.38 31.06
N PHE A 903 -24.72 -8.11 29.77
CA PHE A 903 -24.97 -9.12 28.75
C PHE A 903 -23.64 -9.55 28.12
N PHE A 904 -23.41 -10.87 28.05
CA PHE A 904 -22.23 -11.42 27.39
C PHE A 904 -22.51 -11.76 25.93
N PHE A 905 -21.61 -11.32 25.05
CA PHE A 905 -21.70 -11.50 23.60
C PHE A 905 -20.68 -12.53 23.12
N TYR A 906 -21.16 -13.44 22.28
CA TYR A 906 -20.49 -14.61 21.76
C TYR A 906 -20.24 -14.43 20.26
N GLU A 907 -19.13 -14.92 19.74
CA GLU A 907 -18.80 -14.95 18.30
C GLU A 907 -18.83 -16.40 17.80
N ASP A 908 -19.55 -16.65 16.71
CA ASP A 908 -19.92 -17.98 16.19
C ASP A 908 -19.86 -17.94 14.64
N GLY A 909 -18.65 -17.91 14.09
CA GLY A 909 -18.43 -17.57 12.68
C GLY A 909 -18.75 -16.11 12.39
N ASP A 910 -19.61 -15.85 11.40
CA ASP A 910 -20.10 -14.50 11.06
C ASP A 910 -21.21 -13.99 11.99
N ILE A 911 -21.65 -14.82 12.94
CA ILE A 911 -22.77 -14.56 13.86
C ILE A 911 -22.21 -14.09 15.20
N VAL A 912 -22.54 -12.86 15.62
CA VAL A 912 -22.49 -12.49 17.04
C VAL A 912 -23.81 -12.92 17.69
N TRP A 913 -23.86 -13.11 19.00
CA TRP A 913 -25.12 -13.26 19.73
C TRP A 913 -24.96 -13.02 21.24
N ASN A 914 -26.04 -12.61 21.89
CA ASN A 914 -26.23 -12.67 23.34
C ASN A 914 -27.39 -13.60 23.67
N GLY A 915 -27.36 -14.20 24.87
CA GLY A 915 -28.44 -15.05 25.39
C GLY A 915 -29.21 -14.37 26.51
N GLY A 916 -30.40 -14.90 26.82
CA GLY A 916 -31.21 -14.49 27.96
C GLY A 916 -32.05 -15.66 28.49
N THR A 917 -32.24 -15.72 29.81
CA THR A 917 -32.90 -16.87 30.47
C THR A 917 -34.17 -16.45 31.22
N GLN A 918 -35.29 -17.13 30.95
CA GLN A 918 -36.54 -16.89 31.69
C GLN A 918 -36.59 -17.74 32.97
N ALA A 919 -36.18 -17.14 34.10
CA ALA A 919 -36.07 -17.82 35.40
C ALA A 919 -37.26 -18.72 35.80
N LYS A 920 -38.52 -18.28 35.60
CA LYS A 920 -39.71 -19.06 35.97
C LYS A 920 -39.95 -20.33 35.14
N SER A 921 -39.48 -20.40 33.91
CA SER A 921 -39.76 -21.51 32.97
C SER A 921 -38.51 -22.33 32.65
N GLY A 922 -37.33 -21.74 32.82
CA GLY A 922 -36.05 -22.24 32.32
C GLY A 922 -35.89 -22.13 30.79
N LYS A 923 -36.79 -21.44 30.07
CA LYS A 923 -36.61 -21.20 28.63
C LYS A 923 -35.35 -20.36 28.39
N LYS A 924 -34.56 -20.78 27.39
CA LYS A 924 -33.43 -20.03 26.84
C LYS A 924 -33.90 -19.25 25.62
N PHE A 925 -33.41 -18.03 25.48
CA PHE A 925 -33.59 -17.19 24.31
C PHE A 925 -32.20 -16.82 23.78
N LYS A 926 -32.00 -16.87 22.46
CA LYS A 926 -30.79 -16.38 21.79
C LYS A 926 -31.22 -15.25 20.86
N GLN A 927 -30.47 -14.17 20.85
CA GLN A 927 -30.61 -13.11 19.85
C GLN A 927 -29.79 -13.57 18.63
N VAL A 928 -30.42 -14.39 17.77
CA VAL A 928 -29.74 -15.17 16.72
C VAL A 928 -29.55 -14.35 15.45
N PHE A 929 -28.39 -14.47 14.82
CA PHE A 929 -28.15 -13.93 13.48
C PHE A 929 -28.09 -15.10 12.47
N TYR A 930 -28.47 -14.86 11.21
CA TYR A 930 -28.27 -15.81 10.11
C TYR A 930 -28.00 -15.06 8.80
N TYR A 931 -26.99 -15.49 8.05
CA TYR A 931 -26.76 -15.02 6.69
C TYR A 931 -27.34 -16.01 5.67
N ALA A 932 -28.57 -15.75 5.22
CA ALA A 932 -29.16 -16.46 4.08
C ALA A 932 -30.06 -15.53 3.25
N VAL A 933 -29.66 -15.34 2.00
CA VAL A 933 -30.35 -14.75 0.84
C VAL A 933 -31.88 -14.55 0.96
N ILE A 934 -32.31 -13.29 0.81
CA ILE A 934 -33.67 -12.78 0.52
C ILE A 934 -34.68 -12.68 1.70
N SER A 935 -35.22 -11.46 1.85
CA SER A 935 -36.44 -11.08 2.58
C SER A 935 -36.41 -10.98 4.12
N CYS A 936 -36.12 -9.77 4.62
CA CYS A 936 -36.65 -9.16 5.84
C CYS A 936 -36.78 -10.04 7.12
N MET A 937 -35.65 -10.30 7.79
CA MET A 937 -35.62 -10.56 9.23
C MET A 937 -34.35 -9.93 9.83
N TYR A 938 -34.45 -9.40 11.05
CA TYR A 938 -33.44 -8.48 11.59
C TYR A 938 -32.24 -9.22 12.19
N VAL A 939 -31.06 -8.85 11.71
CA VAL A 939 -29.74 -9.35 12.09
C VAL A 939 -28.90 -8.13 12.48
N PHE A 940 -28.07 -8.21 13.54
CA PHE A 940 -27.05 -7.18 13.71
C PHE A 940 -25.90 -7.46 12.71
N PRO A 941 -25.34 -6.45 12.04
CA PRO A 941 -24.05 -6.64 11.39
C PRO A 941 -22.95 -6.88 12.44
N ARG A 942 -21.84 -7.47 12.01
CA ARG A 942 -20.59 -7.51 12.79
C ARG A 942 -20.14 -6.06 13.06
N PHE A 943 -20.14 -5.65 14.32
CA PHE A 943 -19.79 -4.28 14.72
C PHE A 943 -18.39 -4.18 15.32
N SER A 944 -17.76 -3.01 15.14
CA SER A 944 -16.55 -2.57 15.83
C SER A 944 -16.90 -1.69 17.04
N LEU A 945 -15.96 -1.42 17.95
CA LEU A 945 -16.23 -0.64 19.18
C LEU A 945 -15.60 0.76 19.14
N CYS A 946 -16.43 1.77 18.92
CA CYS A 946 -16.08 3.19 18.94
C CYS A 946 -16.13 3.75 20.35
N TRP A 947 -15.33 4.77 20.64
CA TRP A 947 -15.52 5.60 21.82
C TRP A 947 -16.68 6.60 21.63
N THR A 948 -17.29 7.02 22.72
CA THR A 948 -18.27 8.11 22.79
C THR A 948 -18.28 8.73 24.19
N GLU A 949 -19.14 9.73 24.39
CA GLU A 949 -19.41 10.37 25.68
C GLU A 949 -20.91 10.30 25.98
N LEU A 950 -21.27 9.79 27.16
CA LEU A 950 -22.61 9.86 27.71
C LEU A 950 -22.51 10.31 29.17
N VAL A 951 -23.32 11.30 29.57
CA VAL A 951 -23.38 11.84 30.94
C VAL A 951 -22.00 12.18 31.57
N ASP A 952 -21.11 12.83 30.80
CA ASP A 952 -19.73 13.20 31.16
C ASP A 952 -18.71 12.05 31.24
N LEU A 953 -19.08 10.83 30.83
CA LEU A 953 -18.24 9.64 30.93
C LEU A 953 -17.84 9.12 29.54
N ARG A 954 -16.54 8.90 29.31
CA ARG A 954 -16.03 8.27 28.09
C ARG A 954 -16.32 6.77 28.13
N LEU A 955 -17.07 6.28 27.16
CA LEU A 955 -17.61 4.91 27.10
C LEU A 955 -17.45 4.36 25.67
N ARG A 956 -17.56 3.04 25.47
CA ARG A 956 -17.63 2.47 24.13
C ARG A 956 -19.08 2.20 23.69
N VAL A 957 -19.28 2.19 22.38
CA VAL A 957 -20.53 1.83 21.67
C VAL A 957 -20.18 1.04 20.41
N PRO A 958 -21.11 0.23 19.88
CA PRO A 958 -21.01 -0.28 18.51
C PRO A 958 -20.83 0.90 17.54
N CYS A 959 -19.77 0.90 16.72
CA CYS A 959 -19.54 1.94 15.72
C CYS A 959 -20.69 2.00 14.70
N GLU A 960 -21.21 0.81 14.35
CA GLU A 960 -22.34 0.58 13.46
C GLU A 960 -23.66 0.71 14.25
N THR A 961 -23.80 1.81 15.01
CA THR A 961 -24.84 1.92 16.06
C THR A 961 -26.26 1.90 15.51
N LEU A 962 -26.49 2.47 14.32
CA LEU A 962 -27.81 2.50 13.71
C LEU A 962 -28.35 1.08 13.51
N ASP A 963 -27.52 0.20 12.97
CA ASP A 963 -27.90 -1.19 12.67
C ASP A 963 -28.02 -2.01 13.97
N TYR A 964 -27.17 -1.74 14.97
CA TYR A 964 -27.30 -2.33 16.32
C TYR A 964 -28.63 -1.93 16.99
N VAL A 965 -29.06 -0.69 16.82
CA VAL A 965 -30.34 -0.18 17.35
C VAL A 965 -31.52 -0.73 16.54
N VAL A 966 -31.46 -0.73 15.21
CA VAL A 966 -32.51 -1.29 14.34
C VAL A 966 -32.67 -2.80 14.54
N ALA A 967 -31.59 -3.54 14.82
CA ALA A 967 -31.68 -4.96 15.15
C ALA A 967 -32.46 -5.19 16.47
N ASN A 968 -32.15 -4.43 17.53
CA ASN A 968 -32.83 -4.54 18.83
C ASN A 968 -34.28 -4.03 18.82
N TYR A 969 -34.58 -2.98 18.06
CA TYR A 969 -35.80 -2.18 18.22
C TYR A 969 -36.67 -2.05 16.94
N GLY A 970 -36.24 -2.63 15.82
CA GLY A 970 -36.93 -2.53 14.52
C GLY A 970 -36.74 -1.16 13.84
N THR A 971 -37.48 -0.90 12.75
CA THR A 971 -37.43 0.41 12.05
C THR A 971 -37.95 1.56 12.90
N GLU A 972 -38.93 1.30 13.77
CA GLU A 972 -39.60 2.30 14.61
C GLU A 972 -38.83 2.63 15.91
N TRP A 973 -37.53 2.32 15.98
CA TRP A 973 -36.67 2.57 17.15
C TRP A 973 -36.66 4.04 17.63
N ASN A 974 -36.95 4.96 16.72
CA ASN A 974 -37.06 6.39 16.97
C ASN A 974 -38.36 6.77 17.72
N VAL A 975 -39.34 5.88 17.82
CA VAL A 975 -40.60 6.09 18.57
C VAL A 975 -40.43 5.69 20.05
N PRO A 976 -40.89 6.48 21.03
CA PRO A 976 -40.84 6.12 22.44
C PRO A 976 -41.80 4.99 22.83
N VAL A 977 -41.27 3.80 23.12
CA VAL A 977 -42.05 2.68 23.67
C VAL A 977 -41.87 2.61 25.20
N LYS A 978 -42.91 2.95 25.98
CA LYS A 978 -42.87 2.92 27.46
C LYS A 978 -43.14 1.53 28.09
N THR A 979 -43.51 0.53 27.28
CA THR A 979 -43.82 -0.84 27.72
C THR A 979 -43.09 -1.85 26.82
N TRP A 980 -42.03 -2.48 27.34
CA TRP A 980 -41.15 -3.38 26.58
C TRP A 980 -41.04 -4.74 27.29
N ASP A 981 -41.19 -5.84 26.55
CA ASP A 981 -40.83 -7.19 27.00
C ASP A 981 -39.70 -7.72 26.12
N TRP A 982 -38.52 -7.91 26.72
CA TRP A 982 -37.30 -8.33 26.03
C TRP A 982 -37.40 -9.68 25.30
N LYS A 983 -38.43 -10.49 25.55
CA LYS A 983 -38.66 -11.78 24.87
C LYS A 983 -39.51 -11.68 23.60
N SER A 984 -40.31 -10.62 23.47
CA SER A 984 -41.40 -10.56 22.48
C SER A 984 -41.53 -9.22 21.75
N SER A 985 -40.88 -8.16 22.26
CA SER A 985 -40.82 -6.84 21.62
C SER A 985 -39.63 -6.67 20.64
N PRO A 986 -38.42 -7.22 20.89
CA PRO A 986 -37.34 -7.19 19.90
C PRO A 986 -37.66 -8.08 18.68
N PRO A 987 -37.42 -7.63 17.44
CA PRO A 987 -37.75 -8.40 16.23
C PRO A 987 -36.75 -9.52 15.89
N ASN A 988 -35.69 -9.68 16.69
CA ASN A 988 -34.55 -10.58 16.44
C ASN A 988 -34.29 -11.60 17.57
N VAL A 989 -35.19 -11.72 18.54
CA VAL A 989 -35.10 -12.72 19.63
C VAL A 989 -35.76 -14.03 19.20
N GLN A 990 -35.08 -15.16 19.43
CA GLN A 990 -35.57 -16.50 19.11
C GLN A 990 -35.49 -17.43 20.35
N GLU A 991 -36.39 -18.41 20.46
CA GLU A 991 -36.29 -19.43 21.51
C GLU A 991 -35.17 -20.43 21.19
N ASN A 992 -34.25 -20.62 22.13
CA ASN A 992 -33.05 -21.47 22.00
C ASN A 992 -33.13 -22.71 22.92
N GLY A 993 -34.33 -23.29 23.05
CA GLY A 993 -34.59 -24.44 23.92
C GLY A 993 -34.79 -24.07 25.40
N VAL A 994 -34.45 -25.01 26.29
CA VAL A 994 -34.78 -24.96 27.73
C VAL A 994 -33.65 -25.54 28.56
N TRP A 995 -33.30 -24.91 29.68
CA TRP A 995 -32.35 -25.46 30.66
C TRP A 995 -32.87 -26.77 31.28
N PRO A 996 -32.09 -27.87 31.24
CA PRO A 996 -32.44 -29.14 31.87
C PRO A 996 -32.75 -28.96 33.36
N ILE A 997 -33.79 -29.64 33.86
CA ILE A 997 -34.29 -29.41 35.24
C ILE A 997 -33.19 -29.60 36.29
N ARG A 998 -32.28 -30.55 36.08
CA ARG A 998 -31.15 -30.87 36.99
C ARG A 998 -30.06 -29.77 37.06
N GLU A 999 -30.05 -28.84 36.12
CA GLU A 999 -29.03 -27.78 36.01
C GLU A 999 -29.59 -26.40 36.38
N ARG A 1000 -30.89 -26.30 36.66
CA ARG A 1000 -31.57 -25.01 36.88
C ARG A 1000 -31.02 -24.24 38.08
N ASP A 1001 -30.67 -24.94 39.15
CA ASP A 1001 -30.16 -24.31 40.37
C ASP A 1001 -28.71 -23.77 40.19
N ASP A 1002 -27.98 -24.27 39.19
CA ASP A 1002 -26.64 -23.79 38.81
C ASP A 1002 -26.67 -22.62 37.80
N VAL A 1003 -27.67 -22.61 36.90
CA VAL A 1003 -27.79 -21.65 35.78
C VAL A 1003 -28.91 -20.61 35.96
N ILE A 1004 -29.66 -20.64 37.06
CA ILE A 1004 -30.70 -19.68 37.40
C ILE A 1004 -30.53 -19.24 38.86
N GLN A 1005 -29.49 -18.45 39.11
CA GLN A 1005 -29.09 -18.04 40.46
C GLN A 1005 -29.62 -16.64 40.77
N VAL A 1006 -30.39 -16.53 41.85
CA VAL A 1006 -31.02 -15.28 42.34
C VAL A 1006 -30.61 -15.10 43.79
N TYR A 1007 -30.20 -13.89 44.16
CA TYR A 1007 -29.57 -13.54 45.44
C TYR A 1007 -30.35 -12.45 46.18
#